data_AF-A0A7S6WN23-F1
#
_entry.id   AF-A0A7S6WN23-F1
#
_cell.length_a   1.000
_cell.length_b   1.000
_cell.length_c   1.000
_cell.angle_alpha   90.00
_cell.angle_beta   90.00
_cell.angle_gamma   90.00
#
_symmetry.space_group_name_H-M   'P 1'
#
loop_
_entity.id
_entity.type
_entity.pdbx_description
1 polymer ?
#
loop_
_entity_poly.entity_id
_entity_poly.type
_entity_poly.pdbx_seq_one_letter_code
_entity_poly.pdbx_strand_id
1 'polypeptide(L)'
;MVYSKTLTDNTGGTHPRKNMYLLSLAEADPERIKTIRALKKTNSYNIKLKEFKAERKLFQKQLKEKLKNFSESNSEDREILPLKKKVFSAEQKQTFYKDFIELSYDAVLEYKIAELEIQHITELIKHIENLKNELSKQKEKLIKIDEAERLDILQKIKTLTLERKQQLDNDLKSLAEKKTKKLISKKAYKTESKAKKRSFKDDITSVSFLDTKMSIQEEIKNLKYRIKTDIKTKSRVLEADISAIRRKTPIELEHIPLISYFTFLIPGLGQLFNKQYVKAALFFLGTVFIYVIAVPYILGFTNYQGGGITGLINLAGGGAKIDKSIIFMIEGIISLLLTVFSVLLYIISFKDVRNVELNAVKGIRRNTWFESKRSIEREGFPYLISFPALIIIVFIIVVPILTTVFISFTNMDPTHQNKFSWIGLQNYKLLAAGSGIAGKAFYLILGWTLIWTVGASTLSIAIGFILSLIVNQERIRGKAVFRTIYLLPWAVPAFITIMFFSIMVSRGGLITELIEKISGLSLDIKNNAHLTRTSLILLQSWLGSSYIFLLSTGVLQGIPKDLYEAADIDGATGFQKAIKITVPLVLFQTAPLLIIQYAFNFNNFSIIYLFNLGGPFNPSKYGNLAGASDILISYIYKLTIENQYQAIGAAVTMVISLVLMFIAFLNFKRTKSFKEN
;
A
#
# COMPACT_ATOMS: atom_id res chain seq x y z
N MET A 1 -34.33 7.23 27.22
CA MET A 1 -33.71 5.97 26.78
C MET A 1 -34.84 5.01 26.45
N VAL A 2 -35.05 4.74 25.16
CA VAL A 2 -36.00 3.72 24.71
C VAL A 2 -35.16 2.48 24.43
N TYR A 3 -35.34 1.42 25.21
CA TYR A 3 -34.68 0.15 24.95
C TYR A 3 -35.38 -0.49 23.73
N SER A 4 -34.61 -1.04 22.79
CA SER A 4 -35.20 -1.84 21.69
C SER A 4 -35.82 -3.11 22.25
N LYS A 5 -36.96 -3.58 21.71
CA LYS A 5 -37.59 -4.85 22.11
C LYS A 5 -36.72 -6.07 21.75
N THR A 6 -35.95 -5.96 20.68
CA THR A 6 -35.06 -7.03 20.17
C THR A 6 -33.60 -6.58 20.14
N LEU A 7 -32.70 -7.57 20.08
CA LEU A 7 -31.26 -7.40 19.91
C LEU A 7 -30.86 -7.89 18.53
N THR A 8 -29.82 -7.30 17.95
CA THR A 8 -29.22 -7.73 16.70
C THR A 8 -27.83 -8.29 16.97
N ASP A 9 -27.57 -9.50 16.47
CA ASP A 9 -26.25 -10.11 16.54
C ASP A 9 -25.32 -9.59 15.41
N ASN A 10 -24.06 -10.04 15.39
CA ASN A 10 -23.07 -9.57 14.40
C ASN A 10 -23.36 -10.08 12.98
N THR A 11 -24.22 -11.09 12.83
CA THR A 11 -24.65 -11.65 11.54
C THR A 11 -25.95 -11.04 11.02
N GLY A 12 -26.53 -10.07 11.75
CA GLY A 12 -27.81 -9.46 11.41
C GLY A 12 -29.03 -10.25 11.91
N GLY A 13 -28.82 -11.34 12.66
CA GLY A 13 -29.88 -12.11 13.29
C GLY A 13 -30.55 -11.34 14.41
N THR A 14 -31.88 -11.44 14.51
CA THR A 14 -32.66 -10.78 15.56
C THR A 14 -32.99 -11.76 16.68
N HIS A 15 -32.86 -11.30 17.93
CA HIS A 15 -33.02 -12.11 19.13
C HIS A 15 -33.93 -11.37 20.14
N PRO A 16 -34.80 -12.08 20.88
CA PRO A 16 -35.57 -11.48 21.97
C PRO A 16 -34.66 -11.05 23.12
N ARG A 17 -35.12 -10.18 24.02
CA ARG A 17 -34.38 -9.91 25.26
C ARG A 17 -34.57 -11.04 26.27
N LYS A 18 -33.49 -11.51 26.89
CA LYS A 18 -33.52 -12.35 28.10
C LYS A 18 -33.67 -11.51 29.37
N ASN A 19 -33.23 -10.24 29.35
CA ASN A 19 -33.48 -9.32 30.44
C ASN A 19 -34.93 -8.81 30.46
N MET A 20 -35.76 -9.50 31.24
CA MET A 20 -37.20 -9.20 31.40
C MET A 20 -37.46 -7.80 31.97
N TYR A 21 -36.56 -7.27 32.81
CA TYR A 21 -36.69 -5.90 33.31
C TYR A 21 -36.49 -4.88 32.18
N LEU A 22 -35.46 -5.04 31.35
CA LEU A 22 -35.23 -4.16 30.20
C LEU A 22 -36.29 -4.32 29.11
N LEU A 23 -36.83 -5.52 28.94
CA LEU A 23 -37.96 -5.77 28.04
C LEU A 23 -39.21 -5.03 28.51
N SER A 24 -39.54 -5.11 29.82
CA SER A 24 -40.67 -4.38 30.38
C SER A 24 -40.53 -2.86 30.22
N LEU A 25 -39.30 -2.34 30.27
CA LEU A 25 -39.00 -0.92 29.98
C LEU A 25 -39.09 -0.56 28.50
N ALA A 26 -38.85 -1.51 27.60
CA ALA A 26 -38.97 -1.33 26.15
C ALA A 26 -40.43 -1.34 25.68
N GLU A 27 -41.30 -2.04 26.40
CA GLU A 27 -42.72 -2.21 26.07
C GLU A 27 -43.64 -1.22 26.81
N ALA A 28 -43.16 -0.57 27.87
CA ALA A 28 -43.95 0.33 28.70
C ALA A 28 -44.17 1.71 28.09
N ASP A 29 -45.40 2.24 28.28
CA ASP A 29 -45.76 3.62 27.96
C ASP A 29 -44.99 4.64 28.82
N PRO A 30 -44.81 5.89 28.34
CA PRO A 30 -44.01 6.91 29.03
C PRO A 30 -44.34 7.13 30.51
N GLU A 31 -45.61 7.03 30.89
CA GLU A 31 -46.09 7.20 32.27
C GLU A 31 -45.68 6.01 33.16
N ARG A 32 -45.72 4.79 32.62
CA ARG A 32 -45.42 3.54 33.34
C ARG A 32 -43.92 3.30 33.53
N ILE A 33 -43.08 3.90 32.69
CA ILE A 33 -41.60 3.84 32.79
C ILE A 33 -41.09 4.32 34.15
N LYS A 34 -41.68 5.39 34.72
CA LYS A 34 -41.23 5.96 36.00
C LYS A 34 -41.44 4.97 37.16
N THR A 35 -42.59 4.29 37.16
CA THR A 35 -42.95 3.25 38.15
C THR A 35 -42.05 2.02 38.02
N ILE A 36 -41.79 1.54 36.80
CA ILE A 36 -40.91 0.39 36.57
C ILE A 36 -39.47 0.69 37.01
N ARG A 37 -38.97 1.90 36.73
CA ARG A 37 -37.62 2.33 37.17
C ARG A 37 -37.48 2.38 38.70
N ALA A 38 -38.53 2.78 39.42
CA ALA A 38 -38.53 2.78 40.88
C ALA A 38 -38.37 1.36 41.46
N LEU A 39 -38.93 0.34 40.78
CA LEU A 39 -38.85 -1.06 41.18
C LEU A 39 -37.58 -1.78 40.70
N LYS A 40 -36.58 -1.07 40.15
CA LYS A 40 -35.36 -1.71 39.60
C LYS A 40 -34.67 -2.67 40.60
N LYS A 41 -34.54 -2.26 41.86
CA LYS A 41 -33.84 -3.05 42.89
C LYS A 41 -34.66 -4.22 43.42
N THR A 42 -35.99 -4.12 43.39
CA THR A 42 -36.93 -5.12 43.93
C THR A 42 -37.47 -6.07 42.86
N ASN A 43 -37.16 -5.83 41.58
CA ASN A 43 -37.57 -6.68 40.47
C ASN A 43 -36.93 -8.09 40.56
N SER A 44 -37.77 -9.13 40.44
CA SER A 44 -37.37 -10.53 40.58
C SER A 44 -36.25 -10.96 39.63
N TYR A 45 -36.25 -10.46 38.38
CA TYR A 45 -35.20 -10.75 37.41
C TYR A 45 -33.86 -10.13 37.83
N ASN A 46 -33.85 -8.87 38.28
CA ASN A 46 -32.62 -8.19 38.68
C ASN A 46 -32.00 -8.81 39.95
N ILE A 47 -32.81 -9.34 40.86
CA ILE A 47 -32.34 -10.11 42.02
C ILE A 47 -31.62 -11.38 41.56
N LYS A 48 -32.28 -12.20 40.73
CA LYS A 48 -31.67 -13.41 40.15
C LYS A 48 -30.41 -13.11 39.34
N LEU A 49 -30.39 -12.03 38.57
CA LEU A 49 -29.21 -11.60 37.81
C LEU A 49 -28.05 -11.20 38.73
N LYS A 50 -28.34 -10.57 39.88
CA LYS A 50 -27.34 -10.20 40.88
C LYS A 50 -26.79 -11.43 41.59
N GLU A 51 -27.64 -12.39 41.95
CA GLU A 51 -27.25 -13.69 42.50
C GLU A 51 -26.34 -14.44 41.53
N PHE A 52 -26.77 -14.59 40.27
CA PHE A 52 -25.95 -15.19 39.21
C PHE A 52 -24.57 -14.52 39.08
N LYS A 53 -24.49 -13.19 39.10
CA LYS A 53 -23.20 -12.46 39.04
C LYS A 53 -22.30 -12.77 40.23
N ALA A 54 -22.87 -12.91 41.44
CA ALA A 54 -22.14 -13.27 42.65
C ALA A 54 -21.65 -14.73 42.61
N GLU A 55 -22.53 -15.66 42.26
CA GLU A 55 -22.22 -17.09 42.10
C GLU A 55 -21.17 -17.31 41.01
N ARG A 56 -21.28 -16.62 39.87
CA ARG A 56 -20.27 -16.67 38.80
C ARG A 56 -18.90 -16.24 39.29
N LYS A 57 -18.80 -15.22 40.15
CA LYS A 57 -17.53 -14.75 40.71
C LYS A 57 -16.93 -15.78 41.67
N LEU A 58 -17.77 -16.41 42.51
CA LEU A 58 -17.36 -17.47 43.41
C LEU A 58 -16.89 -18.72 42.64
N PHE A 59 -17.69 -19.16 41.65
CA PHE A 59 -17.37 -20.25 40.75
C PHE A 59 -16.02 -20.02 40.04
N GLN A 60 -15.77 -18.83 39.52
CA GLN A 60 -14.47 -18.52 38.89
C GLN A 60 -13.29 -18.63 39.86
N LYS A 61 -13.46 -18.31 41.14
CA LYS A 61 -12.42 -18.47 42.17
C LYS A 61 -12.19 -19.96 42.46
N GLN A 62 -13.25 -20.72 42.69
CA GLN A 62 -13.20 -22.17 42.93
C GLN A 62 -12.61 -22.93 41.72
N LEU A 63 -12.98 -22.53 40.50
CA LEU A 63 -12.47 -23.13 39.27
C LEU A 63 -10.95 -22.97 39.15
N LYS A 64 -10.39 -21.82 39.53
CA LYS A 64 -8.93 -21.62 39.54
C LYS A 64 -8.23 -22.56 40.51
N GLU A 65 -8.78 -22.76 41.70
CA GLU A 65 -8.26 -23.69 42.70
C GLU A 65 -8.36 -25.15 42.21
N LYS A 66 -9.53 -25.55 41.70
CA LYS A 66 -9.72 -26.88 41.08
C LYS A 66 -8.75 -27.14 39.92
N LEU A 67 -8.49 -26.14 39.06
CA LEU A 67 -7.53 -26.24 37.97
C LEU A 67 -6.08 -26.36 38.43
N LYS A 68 -5.74 -25.74 39.57
CA LYS A 68 -4.43 -25.89 40.21
C LYS A 68 -4.25 -27.33 40.70
N ASN A 69 -5.20 -27.84 41.47
CA ASN A 69 -5.18 -29.21 41.98
C ASN A 69 -5.15 -30.25 40.85
N PHE A 70 -5.99 -30.06 39.81
CA PHE A 70 -5.99 -30.92 38.61
C PHE A 70 -4.62 -30.97 37.91
N SER A 71 -3.88 -29.85 37.91
CA SER A 71 -2.53 -29.79 37.35
C SER A 71 -1.53 -30.63 38.13
N GLU A 72 -1.63 -30.61 39.46
CA GLU A 72 -0.73 -31.30 40.37
C GLU A 72 -0.96 -32.81 40.29
N SER A 73 -2.21 -33.25 40.15
CA SER A 73 -2.58 -34.66 40.02
C SER A 73 -2.31 -35.29 38.64
N ASN A 74 -2.07 -34.50 37.58
CA ASN A 74 -1.92 -35.01 36.19
C ASN A 74 -0.57 -34.60 35.56
N SER A 75 0.52 -34.59 36.33
CA SER A 75 1.83 -34.07 35.89
C SER A 75 2.58 -34.94 34.88
N GLU A 76 2.11 -36.15 34.60
CA GLU A 76 2.82 -37.16 33.81
C GLU A 76 2.93 -36.82 32.31
N ASP A 77 1.92 -36.18 31.70
CA ASP A 77 1.95 -35.78 30.29
C ASP A 77 1.89 -34.25 30.11
N ARG A 78 3.06 -33.60 30.22
CA ARG A 78 3.20 -32.13 30.12
C ARG A 78 2.74 -31.54 28.78
N GLU A 79 2.76 -32.32 27.69
CA GLU A 79 2.39 -31.81 26.36
C GLU A 79 0.86 -31.74 26.17
N ILE A 80 0.12 -32.72 26.72
CA ILE A 80 -1.35 -32.80 26.58
C ILE A 80 -2.06 -32.14 27.77
N LEU A 81 -1.37 -31.96 28.91
CA LEU A 81 -1.91 -31.32 30.11
C LEU A 81 -2.66 -29.98 29.86
N PRO A 82 -2.18 -29.06 28.98
CA PRO A 82 -2.92 -27.84 28.68
C PRO A 82 -4.28 -28.10 28.03
N LEU A 83 -4.39 -29.13 27.18
CA LEU A 83 -5.64 -29.54 26.53
C LEU A 83 -6.58 -30.20 27.54
N LYS A 84 -6.06 -31.11 28.38
CA LYS A 84 -6.84 -31.76 29.46
C LYS A 84 -7.41 -30.73 30.44
N LYS A 85 -6.61 -29.72 30.83
CA LYS A 85 -7.08 -28.59 31.65
C LYS A 85 -8.22 -27.81 31.01
N LYS A 86 -8.16 -27.59 29.68
CA LYS A 86 -9.24 -26.89 28.97
C LYS A 86 -10.53 -27.71 28.98
N VAL A 87 -10.46 -29.02 28.73
CA VAL A 87 -11.63 -29.91 28.80
C VAL A 87 -12.23 -29.90 30.20
N PHE A 88 -11.42 -30.13 31.24
CA PHE A 88 -11.89 -30.07 32.63
C PHE A 88 -12.52 -28.72 32.98
N SER A 89 -11.91 -27.62 32.55
CA SER A 89 -12.49 -26.28 32.73
C SER A 89 -13.82 -26.14 32.00
N ALA A 90 -13.94 -26.68 30.79
CA ALA A 90 -15.13 -26.61 29.98
C ALA A 90 -16.26 -27.44 30.60
N GLU A 91 -15.99 -28.66 31.09
CA GLU A 91 -16.97 -29.49 31.82
C GLU A 91 -17.54 -28.76 33.05
N GLN A 92 -16.67 -28.18 33.89
CA GLN A 92 -17.13 -27.42 35.06
C GLN A 92 -17.97 -26.21 34.65
N LYS A 93 -17.60 -25.51 33.57
CA LYS A 93 -18.38 -24.38 33.04
C LYS A 93 -19.71 -24.82 32.46
N GLN A 94 -19.75 -25.93 31.71
CA GLN A 94 -20.96 -26.45 31.11
C GLN A 94 -21.98 -26.77 32.20
N THR A 95 -21.57 -27.47 33.25
CA THR A 95 -22.41 -27.79 34.41
C THR A 95 -22.92 -26.51 35.09
N PHE A 96 -22.04 -25.54 35.36
CA PHE A 96 -22.42 -24.31 36.04
C PHE A 96 -23.37 -23.43 35.21
N TYR A 97 -23.07 -23.20 33.92
CA TYR A 97 -23.85 -22.25 33.11
C TYR A 97 -25.17 -22.83 32.59
N LYS A 98 -25.35 -24.16 32.61
CA LYS A 98 -26.58 -24.85 32.18
C LYS A 98 -27.82 -24.29 32.88
N ASP A 99 -27.73 -24.04 34.17
CA ASP A 99 -28.85 -23.56 35.00
C ASP A 99 -29.22 -22.09 34.73
N PHE A 100 -28.35 -21.34 34.04
CA PHE A 100 -28.49 -19.90 33.79
C PHE A 100 -28.72 -19.53 32.32
N ILE A 101 -28.86 -20.50 31.42
CA ILE A 101 -29.08 -20.29 29.98
C ILE A 101 -30.31 -19.41 29.73
N GLU A 102 -31.38 -19.59 30.50
CA GLU A 102 -32.59 -18.78 30.38
C GLU A 102 -32.45 -17.36 30.95
N LEU A 103 -31.50 -17.16 31.87
CA LEU A 103 -31.33 -15.90 32.56
C LEU A 103 -30.54 -14.86 31.74
N SER A 104 -29.49 -15.28 31.02
CA SER A 104 -28.59 -14.33 30.33
C SER A 104 -27.90 -14.91 29.09
N TYR A 105 -27.77 -14.08 28.05
CA TYR A 105 -26.96 -14.41 26.88
C TYR A 105 -25.47 -14.65 27.17
N ASP A 106 -24.93 -14.12 28.28
CA ASP A 106 -23.56 -14.44 28.70
C ASP A 106 -23.44 -15.89 29.19
N ALA A 107 -24.47 -16.42 29.86
CA ALA A 107 -24.50 -17.82 30.26
C ALA A 107 -24.68 -18.73 29.04
N VAL A 108 -25.57 -18.35 28.09
CA VAL A 108 -25.73 -19.05 26.80
C VAL A 108 -24.40 -19.15 26.07
N LEU A 109 -23.64 -18.06 26.01
CA LEU A 109 -22.36 -18.03 25.31
C LEU A 109 -21.33 -18.96 25.97
N GLU A 110 -21.13 -18.85 27.28
CA GLU A 110 -20.13 -19.67 27.98
C GLU A 110 -20.51 -21.16 27.97
N TYR A 111 -21.80 -21.50 28.05
CA TYR A 111 -22.29 -22.87 27.90
C TYR A 111 -21.95 -23.44 26.51
N LYS A 112 -22.28 -22.72 25.43
CA LYS A 112 -22.00 -23.15 24.05
C LYS A 112 -20.51 -23.24 23.74
N ILE A 113 -19.70 -22.33 24.29
CA ILE A 113 -18.24 -22.41 24.19
C ILE A 113 -17.73 -23.65 24.88
N ALA A 114 -18.21 -23.94 26.10
CA ALA A 114 -17.80 -25.13 26.84
C ALA A 114 -18.17 -26.42 26.10
N GLU A 115 -19.35 -26.50 25.52
CA GLU A 115 -19.79 -27.65 24.69
C GLU A 115 -18.85 -27.89 23.50
N LEU A 116 -18.51 -26.84 22.74
CA LEU A 116 -17.54 -26.93 21.65
C LEU A 116 -16.14 -27.33 22.13
N GLU A 117 -15.67 -26.75 23.25
CA GLU A 117 -14.37 -27.06 23.82
C GLU A 117 -14.29 -28.54 24.24
N ILE A 118 -15.33 -29.09 24.89
CA ILE A 118 -15.41 -30.50 25.25
C ILE A 118 -15.35 -31.38 24.01
N GLN A 119 -16.18 -31.11 23.00
CA GLN A 119 -16.25 -31.91 21.79
C GLN A 119 -14.91 -31.92 21.02
N HIS A 120 -14.40 -30.73 20.67
CA HIS A 120 -13.24 -30.61 19.78
C HIS A 120 -11.93 -30.96 20.47
N ILE A 121 -11.76 -30.58 21.74
CA ILE A 121 -10.50 -30.83 22.45
C ILE A 121 -10.39 -32.30 22.84
N THR A 122 -11.48 -32.98 23.19
CA THR A 122 -11.46 -34.43 23.48
C THR A 122 -11.06 -35.25 22.26
N GLU A 123 -11.62 -34.93 21.09
CA GLU A 123 -11.23 -35.57 19.82
C GLU A 123 -9.76 -35.28 19.47
N LEU A 124 -9.30 -34.04 19.70
CA LEU A 124 -7.90 -33.67 19.51
C LEU A 124 -6.98 -34.45 20.46
N ILE A 125 -7.32 -34.61 21.74
CA ILE A 125 -6.54 -35.39 22.71
C ILE A 125 -6.39 -36.83 22.21
N LYS A 126 -7.50 -37.48 21.83
CA LYS A 126 -7.48 -38.85 21.30
C LYS A 126 -6.61 -38.97 20.05
N HIS A 127 -6.69 -38.01 19.13
CA HIS A 127 -5.84 -37.96 17.93
C HIS A 127 -4.35 -37.85 18.27
N ILE A 128 -4.00 -36.99 19.23
CA ILE A 128 -2.61 -36.80 19.65
C ILE A 128 -2.08 -38.02 20.41
N GLU A 129 -2.89 -38.64 21.27
CA GLU A 129 -2.52 -39.90 21.95
C GLU A 129 -2.26 -41.02 20.93
N ASN A 130 -3.07 -41.13 19.88
CA ASN A 130 -2.82 -42.07 18.78
C ASN A 130 -1.48 -41.79 18.06
N LEU A 131 -1.20 -40.53 17.72
CA LEU A 131 0.08 -40.15 17.10
C LEU A 131 1.28 -40.41 18.02
N LYS A 132 1.13 -40.22 19.33
CA LYS A 132 2.18 -40.55 20.32
C LYS A 132 2.41 -42.05 20.41
N ASN A 133 1.35 -42.85 20.35
CA ASN A 133 1.46 -44.31 20.32
C ASN A 133 2.17 -44.79 19.05
N GLU A 134 1.83 -44.23 17.88
CA GLU A 134 2.55 -44.48 16.62
C GLU A 134 4.03 -44.07 16.74
N LEU A 135 4.30 -42.90 17.33
CA LEU A 135 5.67 -42.42 17.54
C LEU A 135 6.47 -43.36 18.45
N SER A 136 5.86 -43.91 19.51
CA SER A 136 6.50 -44.91 20.38
C SER A 136 6.81 -46.18 19.61
N LYS A 137 5.86 -46.71 18.84
CA LYS A 137 6.05 -47.89 17.99
C LYS A 137 7.18 -47.69 16.98
N GLN A 138 7.27 -46.53 16.34
CA GLN A 138 8.35 -46.24 15.39
C GLN A 138 9.72 -46.10 16.08
N LYS A 139 9.77 -45.52 17.29
CA LYS A 139 11.00 -45.49 18.10
C LYS A 139 11.47 -46.89 18.49
N GLU A 140 10.55 -47.77 18.88
CA GLU A 140 10.89 -49.16 19.18
C GLU A 140 11.39 -49.90 17.94
N LYS A 141 10.74 -49.72 16.78
CA LYS A 141 11.22 -50.27 15.50
C LYS A 141 12.62 -49.78 15.15
N LEU A 142 12.93 -48.51 15.40
CA LEU A 142 14.26 -47.93 15.17
C LEU A 142 15.35 -48.62 16.02
N ILE A 143 15.01 -49.03 17.25
CA ILE A 143 15.94 -49.73 18.15
C ILE A 143 16.12 -51.19 17.72
N LYS A 144 15.07 -51.83 17.20
CA LYS A 144 15.04 -53.25 16.81
C LYS A 144 15.50 -53.52 15.36
N ILE A 145 16.16 -52.57 14.71
CA ILE A 145 16.64 -52.75 13.32
C ILE A 145 17.76 -53.79 13.31
N ASP A 146 17.63 -54.79 12.44
CA ASP A 146 18.72 -55.71 12.11
C ASP A 146 19.75 -55.00 11.21
N GLU A 147 20.93 -54.72 11.76
CA GLU A 147 22.01 -54.07 11.01
C GLU A 147 22.62 -55.00 9.92
N ALA A 148 22.44 -56.33 10.00
CA ALA A 148 22.91 -57.25 8.97
C ALA A 148 22.05 -57.18 7.71
N GLU A 149 20.71 -57.22 7.84
CA GLU A 149 19.77 -57.04 6.74
C GLU A 149 19.89 -55.65 6.10
N ARG A 150 20.14 -54.62 6.92
CA ARG A 150 20.34 -53.24 6.47
C ARG A 150 21.57 -53.08 5.57
N LEU A 151 22.66 -53.81 5.82
CA LEU A 151 23.87 -53.75 4.98
C LEU A 151 23.61 -54.23 3.56
N ASP A 152 22.79 -55.26 3.37
CA ASP A 152 22.38 -55.75 2.05
C ASP A 152 21.54 -54.69 1.29
N ILE A 153 20.58 -54.08 1.98
CA ILE A 153 19.77 -52.99 1.43
C ILE A 153 20.63 -51.79 1.03
N LEU A 154 21.64 -51.42 1.84
CA LEU A 154 22.56 -50.32 1.51
C LEU A 154 23.40 -50.63 0.26
N GLN A 155 23.82 -51.89 0.07
CA GLN A 155 24.47 -52.29 -1.18
C GLN A 155 23.53 -52.17 -2.37
N LYS A 156 22.27 -52.63 -2.23
CA LYS A 156 21.24 -52.49 -3.27
C LYS A 156 20.96 -51.04 -3.63
N ILE A 157 20.87 -50.14 -2.64
CA ILE A 157 20.72 -48.70 -2.83
C ILE A 157 21.89 -48.12 -3.63
N LYS A 158 23.12 -48.53 -3.31
CA LYS A 158 24.33 -48.08 -4.02
C LYS A 158 24.29 -48.50 -5.49
N THR A 159 23.89 -49.74 -5.77
CA THR A 159 23.73 -50.24 -7.15
C THR A 159 22.66 -49.47 -7.91
N LEU A 160 21.45 -49.31 -7.34
CA LEU A 160 20.36 -48.55 -7.96
C LEU A 160 20.74 -47.08 -8.21
N THR A 161 21.47 -46.46 -7.28
CA THR A 161 21.94 -45.08 -7.43
C THR A 161 22.93 -44.96 -8.60
N LEU A 162 23.80 -45.95 -8.77
CA LEU A 162 24.75 -46.00 -9.88
C LEU A 162 24.03 -46.18 -11.23
N GLU A 163 23.06 -47.09 -11.30
CA GLU A 163 22.23 -47.32 -12.49
C GLU A 163 21.45 -46.05 -12.90
N ARG A 164 20.81 -45.38 -11.94
CA ARG A 164 20.08 -44.12 -12.19
C ARG A 164 21.02 -43.00 -12.66
N LYS A 165 22.25 -42.96 -12.14
CA LYS A 165 23.26 -41.99 -12.57
C LYS A 165 23.71 -42.26 -14.01
N GLN A 166 23.96 -43.52 -14.36
CA GLN A 166 24.29 -43.91 -15.73
C GLN A 166 23.14 -43.58 -16.69
N GLN A 167 21.89 -43.81 -16.29
CA GLN A 167 20.72 -43.45 -17.07
C GLN A 167 20.64 -41.93 -17.32
N LEU A 168 20.87 -41.11 -16.28
CA LEU A 168 20.92 -39.65 -16.44
C LEU A 168 22.03 -39.21 -17.39
N ASP A 169 23.23 -39.79 -17.28
CA ASP A 169 24.36 -39.45 -18.14
C ASP A 169 24.07 -39.80 -19.61
N ASN A 170 23.42 -40.94 -19.86
CA ASN A 170 22.98 -41.35 -21.20
C ASN A 170 21.88 -40.43 -21.75
N ASP A 171 20.89 -40.06 -20.94
CA ASP A 171 19.84 -39.11 -21.32
C ASP A 171 20.42 -37.73 -21.66
N LEU A 172 21.38 -37.24 -20.87
CA LEU A 172 22.02 -35.95 -21.11
C LEU A 172 22.91 -35.97 -22.36
N LYS A 173 23.60 -37.09 -22.65
CA LYS A 173 24.34 -37.29 -23.90
C LYS A 173 23.39 -37.29 -25.11
N SER A 174 22.29 -38.05 -25.05
CA SER A 174 21.27 -38.07 -26.11
C SER A 174 20.68 -36.67 -26.36
N LEU A 175 20.36 -35.93 -25.31
CA LEU A 175 19.88 -34.55 -25.42
C LEU A 175 20.93 -33.61 -26.03
N ALA A 176 22.20 -33.78 -25.69
CA ALA A 176 23.30 -33.00 -26.27
C ALA A 176 23.44 -33.30 -27.77
N GLU A 177 23.36 -34.57 -28.19
CA GLU A 177 23.38 -34.96 -29.59
C GLU A 177 22.19 -34.40 -30.38
N LYS A 178 20.96 -34.49 -29.84
CA LYS A 178 19.76 -33.91 -30.46
C LYS A 178 19.90 -32.40 -30.66
N LYS A 179 20.52 -31.70 -29.71
CA LYS A 179 20.84 -30.27 -29.84
C LYS A 179 21.89 -30.03 -30.93
N THR A 180 22.97 -30.81 -30.96
CA THR A 180 24.04 -30.69 -31.98
C THR A 180 23.49 -30.94 -33.39
N LYS A 181 22.60 -31.93 -33.55
CA LYS A 181 21.87 -32.23 -34.80
C LYS A 181 20.72 -31.26 -35.12
N LYS A 182 20.53 -30.18 -34.33
CA LYS A 182 19.46 -29.17 -34.48
C LYS A 182 18.02 -29.71 -34.43
N LEU A 183 17.80 -30.90 -33.86
CA LEU A 183 16.47 -31.49 -33.67
C LEU A 183 15.67 -30.82 -32.54
N ILE A 184 16.36 -30.21 -31.57
CA ILE A 184 15.76 -29.47 -30.45
C ILE A 184 16.41 -28.10 -30.29
N SER A 185 15.62 -27.11 -29.83
CA SER A 185 16.13 -25.76 -29.56
C SER A 185 17.03 -25.71 -28.31
N LYS A 186 17.90 -24.69 -28.22
CA LYS A 186 18.74 -24.45 -27.03
C LYS A 186 17.91 -24.28 -25.74
N LYS A 187 16.71 -23.70 -25.85
CA LYS A 187 15.76 -23.53 -24.74
C LYS A 187 15.14 -24.87 -24.33
N ALA A 188 14.73 -25.70 -25.29
CA ALA A 188 14.21 -27.04 -25.04
C ALA A 188 15.27 -27.90 -24.33
N TYR A 189 16.49 -27.95 -24.86
CA TYR A 189 17.63 -28.65 -24.23
C TYR A 189 17.85 -28.24 -22.77
N LYS A 190 17.88 -26.94 -22.47
CA LYS A 190 18.10 -26.44 -21.09
C LYS A 190 16.95 -26.85 -20.15
N THR A 191 15.72 -26.83 -20.65
CA THR A 191 14.52 -27.16 -19.87
C THR A 191 14.47 -28.67 -19.58
N GLU A 192 14.64 -29.49 -20.62
CA GLU A 192 14.63 -30.95 -20.49
C GLU A 192 15.81 -31.48 -19.66
N SER A 193 17.02 -30.92 -19.85
CA SER A 193 18.18 -31.28 -19.02
C SER A 193 17.93 -30.96 -17.54
N LYS A 194 17.26 -29.84 -17.24
CA LYS A 194 16.90 -29.47 -15.86
C LYS A 194 15.82 -30.41 -15.31
N ALA A 195 14.83 -30.79 -16.12
CA ALA A 195 13.80 -31.74 -15.75
C ALA A 195 14.39 -33.13 -15.44
N LYS A 196 15.29 -33.64 -16.28
CA LYS A 196 15.98 -34.93 -16.06
C LYS A 196 16.85 -34.94 -14.80
N LYS A 197 17.61 -33.86 -14.55
CA LYS A 197 18.37 -33.70 -13.30
C LYS A 197 17.48 -33.65 -12.06
N ARG A 198 16.29 -33.06 -12.17
CA ARG A 198 15.30 -33.04 -11.09
C ARG A 198 14.71 -34.42 -10.85
N SER A 199 14.28 -35.12 -11.90
CA SER A 199 13.80 -36.50 -11.84
C SER A 199 14.81 -37.40 -11.14
N PHE A 200 16.08 -37.34 -11.54
CA PHE A 200 17.14 -38.11 -10.90
C PHE A 200 17.28 -37.80 -9.39
N LYS A 201 17.16 -36.53 -9.00
CA LYS A 201 17.23 -36.15 -7.57
C LYS A 201 16.03 -36.73 -6.80
N ASP A 202 14.84 -36.68 -7.39
CA ASP A 202 13.62 -37.24 -6.80
C ASP A 202 13.72 -38.77 -6.70
N ASP A 203 14.30 -39.43 -7.72
CA ASP A 203 14.57 -40.88 -7.75
C ASP A 203 15.61 -41.31 -6.70
N ILE A 204 16.71 -40.57 -6.53
CA ILE A 204 17.68 -40.86 -5.45
C ILE A 204 17.01 -40.72 -4.09
N THR A 205 16.18 -39.68 -3.94
CA THR A 205 15.46 -39.46 -2.68
C THR A 205 14.49 -40.61 -2.41
N SER A 206 13.75 -41.09 -3.41
CA SER A 206 12.86 -42.24 -3.25
C SER A 206 13.62 -43.53 -2.92
N VAL A 207 14.74 -43.80 -3.59
CA VAL A 207 15.62 -44.95 -3.32
C VAL A 207 16.22 -44.87 -1.91
N SER A 208 16.54 -43.68 -1.41
CA SER A 208 17.08 -43.51 -0.05
C SER A 208 16.12 -43.97 1.05
N PHE A 209 14.80 -43.95 0.80
CA PHE A 209 13.79 -44.49 1.71
C PHE A 209 13.71 -46.02 1.74
N LEU A 210 14.45 -46.72 0.87
CA LEU A 210 14.65 -48.16 1.03
C LEU A 210 15.49 -48.46 2.29
N ASP A 211 16.37 -47.55 2.74
CA ASP A 211 17.05 -47.71 4.03
C ASP A 211 16.01 -47.60 5.14
N THR A 212 15.70 -48.74 5.75
CA THR A 212 14.74 -48.90 6.85
C THR A 212 15.00 -47.88 7.97
N LYS A 213 16.27 -47.59 8.28
CA LYS A 213 16.63 -46.61 9.31
C LYS A 213 16.27 -45.18 8.91
N MET A 214 16.60 -44.80 7.67
CA MET A 214 16.29 -43.47 7.14
C MET A 214 14.77 -43.24 7.04
N SER A 215 14.04 -44.24 6.55
CA SER A 215 12.58 -44.23 6.46
C SER A 215 11.93 -44.03 7.83
N ILE A 216 12.30 -44.84 8.82
CA ILE A 216 11.77 -44.74 10.19
C ILE A 216 12.14 -43.39 10.83
N GLN A 217 13.35 -42.87 10.61
CA GLN A 217 13.77 -41.56 11.14
C GLN A 217 12.96 -40.40 10.56
N GLU A 218 12.69 -40.40 9.25
CA GLU A 218 11.82 -39.39 8.63
C GLU A 218 10.35 -39.56 9.07
N GLU A 219 9.88 -40.79 9.30
CA GLU A 219 8.54 -41.01 9.85
C GLU A 219 8.42 -40.48 11.30
N ILE A 220 9.41 -40.73 12.15
CA ILE A 220 9.50 -40.15 13.52
C ILE A 220 9.47 -38.62 13.47
N LYS A 221 10.22 -38.01 12.54
CA LYS A 221 10.26 -36.55 12.35
C LYS A 221 8.92 -36.01 11.86
N ASN A 222 8.27 -36.70 10.93
CA ASN A 222 6.93 -36.37 10.46
C ASN A 222 5.90 -36.46 11.60
N LEU A 223 5.91 -37.53 12.40
CA LEU A 223 5.01 -37.69 13.54
C LEU A 223 5.20 -36.59 14.59
N LYS A 224 6.44 -36.24 14.94
CA LYS A 224 6.73 -35.08 15.82
C LYS A 224 6.20 -33.77 15.24
N TYR A 225 6.38 -33.56 13.94
CA TYR A 225 5.87 -32.36 13.25
C TYR A 225 4.34 -32.32 13.24
N ARG A 226 3.67 -33.45 12.94
CA ARG A 226 2.21 -33.59 12.94
C ARG A 226 1.62 -33.33 14.32
N ILE A 227 2.18 -33.90 15.39
CA ILE A 227 1.72 -33.66 16.77
C ILE A 227 1.66 -32.14 17.05
N LYS A 228 2.73 -31.40 16.74
CA LYS A 228 2.78 -29.94 16.96
C LYS A 228 1.84 -29.16 16.03
N THR A 229 1.80 -29.55 14.75
CA THR A 229 1.07 -28.81 13.70
C THR A 229 -0.43 -29.05 13.78
N ASP A 230 -0.85 -30.27 14.08
CA ASP A 230 -2.26 -30.66 14.20
C ASP A 230 -2.87 -29.98 15.43
N ILE A 231 -2.17 -29.92 16.58
CA ILE A 231 -2.61 -29.14 17.75
C ILE A 231 -2.87 -27.69 17.36
N LYS A 232 -1.90 -27.05 16.69
CA LYS A 232 -2.01 -25.65 16.27
C LYS A 232 -3.16 -25.43 15.28
N THR A 233 -3.32 -26.33 14.33
CA THR A 233 -4.32 -26.22 13.26
C THR A 233 -5.73 -26.47 13.80
N LYS A 234 -5.95 -27.57 14.52
CA LYS A 234 -7.24 -27.87 15.17
C LYS A 234 -7.61 -26.81 16.21
N SER A 235 -6.65 -26.25 16.97
CA SER A 235 -6.93 -25.14 17.88
C SER A 235 -7.42 -23.88 17.16
N ARG A 236 -6.89 -23.57 15.96
CA ARG A 236 -7.37 -22.44 15.15
C ARG A 236 -8.77 -22.67 14.60
N VAL A 237 -9.11 -23.91 14.24
CA VAL A 237 -10.46 -24.30 13.83
C VAL A 237 -11.42 -24.06 14.99
N LEU A 238 -11.09 -24.56 16.19
CA LEU A 238 -11.87 -24.31 17.41
C LEU A 238 -12.04 -22.81 17.70
N GLU A 239 -11.00 -21.99 17.58
CA GLU A 239 -11.11 -20.53 17.74
C GLU A 239 -12.05 -19.89 16.70
N ALA A 240 -12.05 -20.41 15.47
CA ALA A 240 -12.97 -19.97 14.43
C ALA A 240 -14.43 -20.32 14.74
N ASP A 241 -14.68 -21.52 15.27
CA ASP A 241 -16.03 -21.97 15.66
C ASP A 241 -16.54 -21.22 16.89
N ILE A 242 -15.69 -21.01 17.89
CA ILE A 242 -15.98 -20.13 19.05
C ILE A 242 -16.32 -18.73 18.57
N SER A 243 -15.55 -18.18 17.62
CA SER A 243 -15.84 -16.88 17.00
C SER A 243 -17.20 -16.88 16.29
N ALA A 244 -17.58 -17.97 15.60
CA ALA A 244 -18.87 -18.07 14.93
C ALA A 244 -20.04 -18.05 15.94
N ILE A 245 -19.93 -18.79 17.04
CA ILE A 245 -20.93 -18.78 18.13
C ILE A 245 -21.03 -17.40 18.77
N ARG A 246 -19.90 -16.76 19.05
CA ARG A 246 -19.86 -15.40 19.61
C ARG A 246 -20.57 -14.38 18.73
N ARG A 247 -20.41 -14.49 17.40
CA ARG A 247 -21.05 -13.59 16.44
C ARG A 247 -22.57 -13.76 16.38
N LYS A 248 -23.07 -14.97 16.64
CA LYS A 248 -24.50 -15.32 16.67
C LYS A 248 -25.17 -15.15 18.05
N THR A 249 -24.39 -14.90 19.10
CA THR A 249 -24.91 -14.76 20.46
C THR A 249 -24.85 -13.30 20.89
N PRO A 250 -25.99 -12.61 21.07
CA PRO A 250 -25.99 -11.19 21.38
C PRO A 250 -25.44 -10.91 22.80
N ILE A 251 -25.21 -9.63 23.10
CA ILE A 251 -24.90 -9.12 24.44
C ILE A 251 -26.01 -8.19 24.91
N GLU A 252 -26.29 -8.21 26.21
CA GLU A 252 -27.24 -7.31 26.83
C GLU A 252 -26.53 -6.33 27.76
N LEU A 253 -26.76 -5.05 27.53
CA LEU A 253 -26.26 -3.98 28.38
C LEU A 253 -27.37 -3.36 29.21
N GLU A 254 -27.11 -3.17 30.50
CA GLU A 254 -28.00 -2.46 31.42
C GLU A 254 -27.91 -0.93 31.25
N HIS A 255 -26.75 -0.45 30.79
CA HIS A 255 -26.41 0.97 30.68
C HIS A 255 -25.69 1.25 29.36
N ILE A 256 -25.86 2.46 28.81
CA ILE A 256 -25.11 2.90 27.63
C ILE A 256 -23.68 3.24 28.07
N PRO A 257 -22.65 2.56 27.56
CA PRO A 257 -21.27 2.95 27.82
C PRO A 257 -21.00 4.31 27.18
N LEU A 258 -20.41 5.22 27.97
CA LEU A 258 -19.93 6.54 27.54
C LEU A 258 -18.40 6.63 27.61
N ILE A 259 -17.73 5.48 27.54
CA ILE A 259 -16.28 5.31 27.61
C ILE A 259 -15.60 6.20 26.57
N SER A 260 -16.11 6.23 25.33
CA SER A 260 -15.57 7.02 24.22
C SER A 260 -15.37 8.50 24.58
N TYR A 261 -16.34 9.12 25.26
CA TYR A 261 -16.29 10.53 25.67
C TYR A 261 -15.34 10.79 26.84
N PHE A 262 -15.15 9.83 27.75
CA PHE A 262 -14.21 10.00 28.86
C PHE A 262 -12.76 9.69 28.49
N THR A 263 -12.53 8.93 27.41
CA THR A 263 -11.18 8.47 27.03
C THR A 263 -10.63 9.11 25.76
N PHE A 264 -11.30 10.12 25.19
CA PHE A 264 -10.92 10.65 23.86
C PHE A 264 -9.51 11.25 23.80
N LEU A 265 -9.00 11.80 24.91
CA LEU A 265 -7.66 12.41 25.00
C LEU A 265 -6.52 11.40 25.13
N ILE A 266 -6.82 10.12 25.35
CA ILE A 266 -5.82 9.07 25.55
C ILE A 266 -6.16 7.89 24.64
N PRO A 267 -5.70 7.91 23.37
CA PRO A 267 -5.79 6.76 22.48
C PRO A 267 -5.33 5.46 23.15
N GLY A 268 -6.18 4.44 23.10
CA GLY A 268 -5.93 3.14 23.72
C GLY A 268 -6.61 2.93 25.07
N LEU A 269 -6.91 4.00 25.82
CA LEU A 269 -7.58 3.89 27.12
C LEU A 269 -9.03 3.39 26.99
N GLY A 270 -9.77 3.86 25.98
CA GLY A 270 -11.14 3.38 25.73
C GLY A 270 -11.18 1.92 25.28
N GLN A 271 -10.23 1.49 24.44
CA GLN A 271 -10.07 0.09 24.05
C GLN A 271 -9.70 -0.79 25.25
N LEU A 272 -8.93 -0.28 26.20
CA LEU A 272 -8.59 -0.96 27.44
C LEU A 272 -9.84 -1.20 28.30
N PHE A 273 -10.70 -0.20 28.49
CA PHE A 273 -11.98 -0.37 29.21
C PHE A 273 -12.92 -1.33 28.47
N ASN A 274 -12.90 -1.31 27.14
CA ASN A 274 -13.58 -2.29 26.30
C ASN A 274 -12.87 -3.67 26.29
N LYS A 275 -11.87 -3.91 27.15
CA LYS A 275 -11.06 -5.13 27.30
C LYS A 275 -10.51 -5.68 25.97
N GLN A 276 -10.19 -4.79 25.02
CA GLN A 276 -9.51 -5.09 23.76
C GLN A 276 -8.01 -4.78 23.91
N TYR A 277 -7.31 -5.57 24.74
CA TYR A 277 -5.93 -5.26 25.17
C TYR A 277 -4.92 -5.07 24.04
N VAL A 278 -4.99 -5.89 22.99
CA VAL A 278 -4.05 -5.76 21.86
C VAL A 278 -4.30 -4.48 21.07
N LYS A 279 -5.57 -4.13 20.81
CA LYS A 279 -5.92 -2.85 20.19
C LYS A 279 -5.50 -1.68 21.09
N ALA A 280 -5.75 -1.78 22.39
CA ALA A 280 -5.34 -0.78 23.35
C ALA A 280 -3.84 -0.51 23.27
N ALA A 281 -3.00 -1.56 23.30
CA ALA A 281 -1.55 -1.44 23.19
C ALA A 281 -1.12 -0.75 21.88
N LEU A 282 -1.75 -1.08 20.74
CA LEU A 282 -1.45 -0.42 19.47
C LEU A 282 -1.82 1.07 19.48
N PHE A 283 -2.99 1.43 20.00
CA PHE A 283 -3.39 2.84 20.12
C PHE A 283 -2.57 3.61 21.16
N PHE A 284 -2.07 2.95 22.21
CA PHE A 284 -1.16 3.57 23.17
C PHE A 284 0.16 4.02 22.53
N LEU A 285 0.63 3.37 21.46
CA LEU A 285 1.76 3.89 20.68
C LEU A 285 1.44 5.27 20.09
N GLY A 286 0.18 5.49 19.68
CA GLY A 286 -0.31 6.80 19.26
C GLY A 286 -0.29 7.82 20.40
N THR A 287 -0.69 7.43 21.61
CA THR A 287 -0.58 8.29 22.81
C THR A 287 0.87 8.68 23.09
N VAL A 288 1.80 7.71 23.08
CA VAL A 288 3.24 7.99 23.26
C VAL A 288 3.73 8.97 22.20
N PHE A 289 3.41 8.72 20.93
CA PHE A 289 3.76 9.64 19.84
C PHE A 289 3.22 11.05 20.09
N ILE A 290 1.94 11.20 20.46
CA ILE A 290 1.33 12.52 20.64
C ILE A 290 2.01 13.28 21.78
N TYR A 291 2.13 12.68 22.96
CA TYR A 291 2.59 13.41 24.16
C TYR A 291 4.12 13.49 24.29
N VAL A 292 4.88 12.54 23.73
CA VAL A 292 6.35 12.54 23.82
C VAL A 292 7.01 13.21 22.62
N ILE A 293 6.38 13.15 21.44
CA ILE A 293 6.98 13.67 20.19
C ILE A 293 6.21 14.89 19.70
N ALA A 294 4.91 14.76 19.41
CA ALA A 294 4.17 15.80 18.72
C ALA A 294 3.97 17.05 19.59
N VAL A 295 3.45 16.92 20.81
CA VAL A 295 3.15 18.06 21.70
C VAL A 295 4.42 18.86 22.04
N PRO A 296 5.54 18.26 22.47
CA PRO A 296 6.77 19.02 22.72
C PRO A 296 7.28 19.79 21.50
N TYR A 297 7.19 19.18 20.31
CA TYR A 297 7.58 19.83 19.06
C TYR A 297 6.63 20.97 18.67
N ILE A 298 5.31 20.75 18.79
CA ILE A 298 4.29 21.78 18.50
C ILE A 298 4.49 23.02 19.39
N LEU A 299 4.89 22.82 20.63
CA LEU A 299 5.16 23.88 21.61
C LEU A 299 6.55 24.53 21.48
N GLY A 300 7.41 24.04 20.59
CA GLY A 300 8.73 24.64 20.36
C GLY A 300 9.88 24.04 21.17
N PHE A 301 9.64 23.05 22.04
CA PHE A 301 10.65 22.56 22.99
C PHE A 301 11.76 21.71 22.36
N THR A 302 11.46 20.99 21.28
CA THR A 302 12.39 20.09 20.59
C THR A 302 12.82 20.61 19.21
N ASN A 303 12.47 21.86 18.93
CA ASN A 303 12.78 22.57 17.70
C ASN A 303 14.25 23.00 17.66
N TYR A 304 14.77 23.26 16.47
CA TYR A 304 16.16 23.69 16.27
C TYR A 304 16.36 25.17 16.62
N GLN A 305 15.49 26.08 16.18
CA GLN A 305 15.57 27.51 16.54
C GLN A 305 14.48 28.00 17.50
N GLY A 306 13.56 27.11 17.92
CA GLY A 306 12.56 27.40 18.93
C GLY A 306 11.43 28.29 18.40
N GLY A 307 10.28 27.68 18.13
CA GLY A 307 9.12 28.41 17.62
C GLY A 307 7.88 27.55 17.41
N GLY A 308 8.02 26.22 17.26
CA GLY A 308 6.89 25.32 17.14
C GLY A 308 5.85 25.85 16.14
N ILE A 309 4.57 25.85 16.53
CA ILE A 309 3.50 26.43 15.71
C ILE A 309 3.53 27.97 15.64
N THR A 310 4.06 28.66 16.65
CA THR A 310 4.12 30.13 16.68
C THR A 310 5.14 30.69 15.69
N GLY A 311 6.10 29.86 15.27
CA GLY A 311 7.09 30.17 14.22
C GLY A 311 6.47 30.52 12.87
N LEU A 312 5.28 29.99 12.56
CA LEU A 312 4.52 30.40 11.35
C LEU A 312 4.02 31.84 11.43
N ILE A 313 3.73 32.32 12.64
CA ILE A 313 3.12 33.64 12.81
C ILE A 313 4.21 34.70 12.82
N ASN A 314 5.27 34.49 13.61
CA ASN A 314 6.30 35.51 13.82
C ASN A 314 7.41 35.52 12.74
N LEU A 315 7.67 34.40 12.05
CA LEU A 315 8.78 34.24 11.10
C LEU A 315 10.13 34.76 11.64
N ALA A 316 10.45 34.47 12.90
CA ALA A 316 11.62 35.00 13.62
C ALA A 316 11.63 36.54 13.85
N GLY A 317 10.46 37.18 13.76
CA GLY A 317 10.26 38.58 14.11
C GLY A 317 10.65 38.86 15.56
N GLY A 318 11.56 39.82 15.77
CA GLY A 318 12.11 40.14 17.10
C GLY A 318 13.17 39.17 17.63
N GLY A 319 13.50 38.11 16.89
CA GLY A 319 14.55 37.15 17.24
C GLY A 319 15.97 37.65 16.98
N ALA A 320 16.97 36.84 17.37
CA ALA A 320 18.39 37.14 17.18
C ALA A 320 18.73 37.34 15.69
N LYS A 321 19.86 38.00 15.40
CA LYS A 321 20.30 38.22 14.00
C LYS A 321 20.62 36.92 13.25
N ILE A 322 20.96 35.86 13.97
CA ILE A 322 21.27 34.53 13.43
C ILE A 322 20.03 33.71 13.07
N ASP A 323 18.85 34.12 13.54
CA ASP A 323 17.59 33.41 13.32
C ASP A 323 17.14 33.60 11.88
N LYS A 324 16.77 32.50 11.22
CA LYS A 324 16.35 32.50 9.81
C LYS A 324 14.85 32.25 9.73
N SER A 325 14.11 33.16 9.09
CA SER A 325 12.66 33.05 8.92
C SER A 325 12.24 31.74 8.25
N ILE A 326 13.05 31.20 7.33
CA ILE A 326 12.77 29.93 6.65
C ILE A 326 12.77 28.72 7.60
N ILE A 327 13.62 28.73 8.65
CA ILE A 327 13.68 27.63 9.63
C ILE A 327 12.41 27.62 10.47
N PHE A 328 12.02 28.79 11.00
CA PHE A 328 10.79 28.96 11.78
C PHE A 328 9.54 28.54 10.97
N MET A 329 9.51 28.86 9.68
CA MET A 329 8.43 28.46 8.80
C MET A 329 8.37 26.94 8.61
N ILE A 330 9.51 26.27 8.34
CA ILE A 330 9.55 24.80 8.16
C ILE A 330 9.14 24.10 9.46
N GLU A 331 9.70 24.51 10.60
CA GLU A 331 9.35 23.97 11.91
C GLU A 331 7.86 24.17 12.25
N GLY A 332 7.32 25.32 11.89
CA GLY A 332 5.90 25.62 12.01
C GLY A 332 5.01 24.74 11.14
N ILE A 333 5.43 24.47 9.90
CA ILE A 333 4.74 23.54 8.98
C ILE A 333 4.75 22.13 9.55
N ILE A 334 5.90 21.67 10.07
CA ILE A 334 6.01 20.35 10.71
C ILE A 334 5.08 20.28 11.92
N SER A 335 5.04 21.34 12.74
CA SER A 335 4.13 21.44 13.89
C SER A 335 2.65 21.35 13.47
N LEU A 336 2.28 22.01 12.36
CA LEU A 336 0.93 21.91 11.79
C LEU A 336 0.61 20.46 11.37
N LEU A 337 1.53 19.78 10.68
CA LEU A 337 1.34 18.40 10.25
C LEU A 337 1.24 17.43 11.43
N LEU A 338 2.09 17.59 12.45
CA LEU A 338 2.03 16.81 13.67
C LEU A 338 0.72 17.04 14.43
N THR A 339 0.19 18.27 14.42
CA THR A 339 -1.11 18.60 15.01
C THR A 339 -2.23 17.87 14.27
N VAL A 340 -2.29 17.98 12.93
CA VAL A 340 -3.29 17.30 12.10
C VAL A 340 -3.23 15.78 12.31
N PHE A 341 -2.03 15.21 12.30
CA PHE A 341 -1.85 13.77 12.50
C PHE A 341 -2.28 13.33 13.91
N SER A 342 -1.98 14.11 14.94
CA SER A 342 -2.43 13.86 16.32
C SER A 342 -3.95 13.90 16.43
N VAL A 343 -4.60 14.89 15.81
CA VAL A 343 -6.07 15.00 15.73
C VAL A 343 -6.68 13.80 15.02
N LEU A 344 -6.08 13.34 13.90
CA LEU A 344 -6.54 12.15 13.20
C LEU A 344 -6.45 10.89 14.10
N LEU A 345 -5.36 10.72 14.85
CA LEU A 345 -5.22 9.61 15.81
C LEU A 345 -6.30 9.67 16.91
N TYR A 346 -6.61 10.85 17.45
CA TYR A 346 -7.71 11.04 18.38
C TYR A 346 -9.06 10.64 17.75
N ILE A 347 -9.35 11.11 16.54
CA ILE A 347 -10.60 10.81 15.83
C ILE A 347 -10.73 9.31 15.54
N ILE A 348 -9.66 8.66 15.06
CA ILE A 348 -9.67 7.23 14.74
C ILE A 348 -9.88 6.40 16.01
N SER A 349 -9.16 6.73 17.10
CA SER A 349 -9.34 6.05 18.38
C SER A 349 -10.75 6.25 18.93
N PHE A 350 -11.27 7.47 18.91
CA PHE A 350 -12.63 7.78 19.37
C PHE A 350 -13.68 7.01 18.56
N LYS A 351 -13.57 7.00 17.23
CA LYS A 351 -14.48 6.26 16.35
C LYS A 351 -14.45 4.75 16.61
N ASP A 352 -13.27 4.14 16.82
CA ASP A 352 -13.15 2.72 17.14
C ASP A 352 -13.87 2.38 18.46
N VAL A 353 -13.64 3.15 19.53
CA VAL A 353 -14.32 2.96 20.83
C VAL A 353 -15.83 3.17 20.67
N ARG A 354 -16.24 4.25 20.01
CA ARG A 354 -17.66 4.61 19.82
C ARG A 354 -18.41 3.55 19.02
N ASN A 355 -17.78 3.00 17.98
CA ASN A 355 -18.38 1.91 17.19
C ASN A 355 -18.60 0.67 18.05
N VAL A 356 -17.66 0.32 18.93
CA VAL A 356 -17.83 -0.82 19.87
C VAL A 356 -18.99 -0.56 20.84
N GLU A 357 -19.12 0.66 21.37
CA GLU A 357 -20.23 1.04 22.26
C GLU A 357 -21.58 0.93 21.56
N LEU A 358 -21.72 1.55 20.38
CA LEU A 358 -22.96 1.54 19.62
C LEU A 358 -23.36 0.13 19.21
N ASN A 359 -22.38 -0.68 18.78
CA ASN A 359 -22.59 -2.08 18.46
C ASN A 359 -23.05 -2.88 19.70
N ALA A 360 -22.43 -2.65 20.86
CA ALA A 360 -22.83 -3.32 22.08
C ALA A 360 -24.25 -2.95 22.54
N VAL A 361 -24.69 -1.70 22.30
CA VAL A 361 -26.09 -1.26 22.56
C VAL A 361 -27.08 -1.99 21.64
N LYS A 362 -26.72 -2.26 20.38
CA LYS A 362 -27.54 -3.04 19.44
C LYS A 362 -27.62 -4.53 19.82
N GLY A 363 -26.69 -5.01 20.63
CA GLY A 363 -26.57 -6.42 20.99
C GLY A 363 -25.38 -7.14 20.34
N ILE A 364 -24.54 -6.42 19.60
CA ILE A 364 -23.37 -6.99 18.93
C ILE A 364 -22.21 -7.06 19.93
N ARG A 365 -21.65 -8.26 20.11
CA ARG A 365 -20.47 -8.46 20.95
C ARG A 365 -19.24 -7.80 20.32
N ARG A 366 -18.40 -7.22 21.18
CA ARG A 366 -17.08 -6.74 20.76
C ARG A 366 -16.24 -7.87 20.15
N ASN A 367 -15.48 -7.53 19.11
CA ASN A 367 -14.61 -8.48 18.44
C ASN A 367 -13.47 -8.93 19.34
N THR A 368 -13.12 -10.22 19.27
CA THR A 368 -11.88 -10.75 19.84
C THR A 368 -10.65 -10.26 19.09
N TRP A 369 -9.48 -10.50 19.68
CA TRP A 369 -8.22 -10.35 18.94
C TRP A 369 -8.18 -11.27 17.71
N PHE A 370 -8.61 -12.53 17.84
CA PHE A 370 -8.69 -13.47 16.73
C PHE A 370 -9.56 -12.94 15.58
N GLU A 371 -10.77 -12.45 15.90
CA GLU A 371 -11.67 -11.84 14.91
C GLU A 371 -11.09 -10.58 14.26
N SER A 372 -10.45 -9.72 15.06
CA SER A 372 -9.82 -8.49 14.57
C SER A 372 -8.65 -8.80 13.64
N LYS A 373 -7.79 -9.74 14.03
CA LYS A 373 -6.66 -10.20 13.22
C LYS A 373 -7.15 -10.79 11.89
N ARG A 374 -8.17 -11.65 11.92
CA ARG A 374 -8.72 -12.27 10.70
C ARG A 374 -9.37 -11.25 9.77
N SER A 375 -10.01 -10.20 10.31
CA SER A 375 -10.53 -9.09 9.51
C SER A 375 -9.40 -8.27 8.88
N ILE A 376 -8.35 -7.95 9.63
CA ILE A 376 -7.15 -7.27 9.12
C ILE A 376 -6.48 -8.09 8.01
N GLU A 377 -6.31 -9.40 8.19
CA GLU A 377 -5.69 -10.26 7.17
C GLU A 377 -6.50 -10.36 5.87
N ARG A 378 -7.84 -10.31 5.93
CA ARG A 378 -8.71 -10.45 4.76
C ARG A 378 -8.97 -9.13 4.03
N GLU A 379 -9.24 -8.06 4.78
CA GLU A 379 -9.73 -6.78 4.26
C GLU A 379 -8.73 -5.64 4.49
N GLY A 380 -7.95 -5.71 5.56
CA GLY A 380 -7.05 -4.64 6.01
C GLY A 380 -5.60 -4.75 5.53
N PHE A 381 -5.19 -5.87 4.93
CA PHE A 381 -3.79 -6.19 4.65
C PHE A 381 -3.11 -5.19 3.70
N PRO A 382 -3.72 -4.76 2.59
CA PRO A 382 -3.12 -3.74 1.72
C PRO A 382 -2.86 -2.43 2.47
N TYR A 383 -3.83 -1.99 3.28
CA TYR A 383 -3.72 -0.76 4.05
C TYR A 383 -2.63 -0.84 5.12
N LEU A 384 -2.54 -1.97 5.84
CA LEU A 384 -1.56 -2.16 6.91
C LEU A 384 -0.12 -2.08 6.39
N ILE A 385 0.16 -2.66 5.22
CA ILE A 385 1.49 -2.64 4.62
C ILE A 385 1.81 -1.26 4.04
N SER A 386 0.84 -0.60 3.41
CA SER A 386 1.06 0.70 2.79
C SER A 386 1.11 1.87 3.78
N PHE A 387 0.52 1.72 4.98
CA PHE A 387 0.37 2.81 5.94
C PHE A 387 1.69 3.49 6.36
N PRO A 388 2.78 2.76 6.73
CA PRO A 388 4.04 3.41 7.11
C PRO A 388 4.69 4.19 5.96
N ALA A 389 4.70 3.59 4.76
CA ALA A 389 5.22 4.24 3.56
C ALA A 389 4.41 5.50 3.22
N LEU A 390 3.08 5.43 3.34
CA LEU A 390 2.20 6.57 3.09
C LEU A 390 2.47 7.72 4.05
N ILE A 391 2.67 7.46 5.35
CA ILE A 391 3.01 8.51 6.32
C ILE A 391 4.30 9.22 5.93
N ILE A 392 5.36 8.46 5.61
CA ILE A 392 6.67 9.02 5.24
C ILE A 392 6.55 9.83 3.96
N ILE A 393 5.85 9.30 2.95
CA ILE A 393 5.62 9.96 1.66
C ILE A 393 4.85 11.26 1.87
N VAL A 394 3.77 11.23 2.65
CA VAL A 394 2.97 12.43 2.96
C VAL A 394 3.85 13.47 3.63
N PHE A 395 4.67 13.10 4.62
CA PHE A 395 5.52 14.06 5.31
C PHE A 395 6.59 14.67 4.39
N ILE A 396 7.29 13.84 3.61
CA ILE A 396 8.36 14.28 2.69
C ILE A 396 7.82 15.17 1.56
N ILE A 397 6.61 14.89 1.08
CA ILE A 397 6.00 15.65 -0.03
C ILE A 397 5.29 16.90 0.47
N VAL A 398 4.52 16.81 1.55
CA VAL A 398 3.66 17.92 2.00
C VAL A 398 4.48 19.04 2.61
N VAL A 399 5.58 18.76 3.32
CA VAL A 399 6.41 19.83 3.92
C VAL A 399 6.96 20.79 2.85
N PRO A 400 7.68 20.36 1.80
CA PRO A 400 8.17 21.27 0.75
C PRO A 400 7.05 21.99 0.00
N ILE A 401 5.91 21.33 -0.23
CA ILE A 401 4.75 21.96 -0.88
C ILE A 401 4.23 23.10 -0.02
N LEU A 402 3.95 22.85 1.27
CA LEU A 402 3.47 23.89 2.18
C LEU A 402 4.50 25.01 2.35
N THR A 403 5.80 24.69 2.37
CA THR A 403 6.87 25.70 2.40
C THR A 403 6.81 26.59 1.17
N THR A 404 6.62 26.01 -0.02
CA THR A 404 6.48 26.78 -1.28
C THR A 404 5.20 27.63 -1.25
N VAL A 405 4.09 27.07 -0.78
CA VAL A 405 2.83 27.80 -0.59
C VAL A 405 3.02 28.98 0.36
N PHE A 406 3.74 28.82 1.46
CA PHE A 406 3.94 29.89 2.44
C PHE A 406 4.92 30.96 1.94
N ILE A 407 6.02 30.56 1.30
CA ILE A 407 6.97 31.51 0.67
C ILE A 407 6.28 32.41 -0.37
N SER A 408 5.27 31.92 -1.10
CA SER A 408 4.57 32.76 -2.07
C SER A 408 3.78 33.93 -1.46
N PHE A 409 3.50 33.91 -0.15
CA PHE A 409 2.85 35.00 0.59
C PHE A 409 3.84 35.89 1.38
N THR A 410 5.15 35.71 1.20
CA THR A 410 6.19 36.51 1.88
C THR A 410 6.93 37.44 0.93
N ASN A 411 7.79 38.31 1.47
CA ASN A 411 8.71 39.16 0.69
C ASN A 411 10.12 38.58 0.56
N MET A 412 10.28 37.25 0.50
CA MET A 412 11.60 36.63 0.32
C MET A 412 12.19 36.96 -1.07
N ASP A 413 13.02 38.01 -1.09
CA ASP A 413 13.71 38.57 -2.25
C ASP A 413 15.22 38.71 -1.95
N PRO A 414 16.07 39.15 -2.90
CA PRO A 414 17.52 39.22 -2.69
C PRO A 414 17.94 40.06 -1.47
N THR A 415 17.11 41.03 -1.06
CA THR A 415 17.37 41.90 0.10
C THR A 415 16.88 41.29 1.42
N HIS A 416 15.90 40.39 1.37
CA HIS A 416 15.23 39.77 2.53
C HIS A 416 15.47 38.26 2.65
N GLN A 417 16.64 37.75 2.24
CA GLN A 417 16.93 36.30 2.25
C GLN A 417 16.87 35.63 3.63
N ASN A 418 17.40 36.29 4.66
CA ASN A 418 17.49 35.71 6.01
C ASN A 418 16.26 36.03 6.88
N LYS A 419 15.75 37.26 6.76
CA LYS A 419 14.58 37.75 7.49
C LYS A 419 13.55 38.31 6.51
N PHE A 420 12.44 37.58 6.38
CA PHE A 420 11.30 37.97 5.54
C PHE A 420 10.02 37.97 6.38
N SER A 421 9.02 38.73 5.93
CA SER A 421 7.73 38.91 6.57
C SER A 421 6.59 38.54 5.63
N TRP A 422 5.41 38.37 6.21
CA TRP A 422 4.18 38.13 5.47
C TRP A 422 3.73 39.41 4.75
N ILE A 423 3.49 39.30 3.44
CA ILE A 423 2.95 40.40 2.61
C ILE A 423 1.59 40.04 1.99
N GLY A 424 1.07 38.84 2.29
CA GLY A 424 -0.21 38.36 1.78
C GLY A 424 -0.17 38.17 0.26
N LEU A 425 -1.16 38.70 -0.45
CA LEU A 425 -1.37 38.45 -1.89
C LEU A 425 -0.57 39.36 -2.84
N GLN A 426 0.40 40.13 -2.33
CA GLN A 426 1.12 41.13 -3.14
C GLN A 426 1.85 40.51 -4.34
N ASN A 427 2.54 39.37 -4.17
CA ASN A 427 3.22 38.67 -5.27
C ASN A 427 2.24 38.26 -6.38
N TYR A 428 1.04 37.80 -6.01
CA TYR A 428 0.00 37.44 -6.97
C TYR A 428 -0.58 38.66 -7.70
N LYS A 429 -0.74 39.80 -7.01
CA LYS A 429 -1.17 41.05 -7.64
C LYS A 429 -0.14 41.55 -8.66
N LEU A 430 1.16 41.48 -8.34
CA LEU A 430 2.24 41.86 -9.24
C LEU A 430 2.23 41.00 -10.52
N LEU A 431 2.09 39.68 -10.37
CA LEU A 431 1.98 38.74 -11.49
C LEU A 431 0.72 39.00 -12.33
N ALA A 432 -0.44 39.16 -11.70
CA ALA A 432 -1.72 39.38 -12.40
C ALA A 432 -1.77 40.72 -13.15
N ALA A 433 -1.13 41.76 -12.61
CA ALA A 433 -1.01 43.05 -13.27
C ALA A 433 0.04 43.07 -14.40
N GLY A 434 0.81 41.98 -14.58
CA GLY A 434 1.93 41.93 -15.53
C GLY A 434 3.01 42.98 -15.24
N SER A 435 3.06 43.46 -13.99
CA SER A 435 3.88 44.59 -13.57
C SER A 435 5.17 44.13 -12.88
N GLY A 436 6.16 45.02 -12.81
CA GLY A 436 7.46 44.72 -12.22
C GLY A 436 8.36 43.87 -13.11
N ILE A 437 9.54 43.52 -12.58
CA ILE A 437 10.62 42.87 -13.35
C ILE A 437 10.21 41.46 -13.80
N ALA A 438 9.34 40.77 -13.04
CA ALA A 438 8.91 39.40 -13.32
C ALA A 438 7.58 39.28 -14.07
N GLY A 439 6.61 40.19 -13.86
CA GLY A 439 5.24 40.04 -14.37
C GLY A 439 5.13 40.06 -15.89
N LYS A 440 5.89 40.93 -16.58
CA LYS A 440 5.86 41.03 -18.04
C LYS A 440 6.47 39.79 -18.72
N ALA A 441 7.58 39.29 -18.18
CA ALA A 441 8.24 38.09 -18.69
C ALA A 441 7.36 36.84 -18.51
N PHE A 442 6.64 36.75 -17.39
CA PHE A 442 5.76 35.62 -17.07
C PHE A 442 4.78 35.27 -18.19
N TYR A 443 4.01 36.24 -18.72
CA TYR A 443 3.01 35.96 -19.76
C TYR A 443 3.63 35.54 -21.10
N LEU A 444 4.78 36.13 -21.48
CA LEU A 444 5.50 35.75 -22.69
C LEU A 444 6.02 34.30 -22.60
N ILE A 445 6.57 33.95 -21.44
CA ILE A 445 7.10 32.62 -21.14
C ILE A 445 5.96 31.60 -21.02
N LEU A 446 4.82 31.97 -20.42
CA LEU A 446 3.62 31.13 -20.35
C LEU A 446 3.11 30.80 -21.75
N GLY A 447 2.97 31.81 -22.63
CA GLY A 447 2.55 31.60 -24.01
C GLY A 447 3.49 30.66 -24.76
N TRP A 448 4.81 30.87 -24.62
CA TRP A 448 5.79 29.96 -25.20
C TRP A 448 5.72 28.55 -24.59
N THR A 449 5.58 28.42 -23.27
CA THR A 449 5.47 27.12 -22.59
C THR A 449 4.29 26.30 -23.10
N LEU A 450 3.15 26.94 -23.38
CA LEU A 450 1.99 26.28 -23.97
C LEU A 450 2.27 25.81 -25.40
N ILE A 451 2.84 26.68 -26.24
CA ILE A 451 3.23 26.33 -27.63
C ILE A 451 4.25 25.20 -27.64
N TRP A 452 5.28 25.30 -26.80
CA TRP A 452 6.29 24.26 -26.56
C TRP A 452 5.66 22.94 -26.19
N THR A 453 4.81 22.94 -25.15
CA THR A 453 4.21 21.73 -24.60
C THR A 453 3.34 21.04 -25.64
N VAL A 454 2.48 21.80 -26.34
CA VAL A 454 1.61 21.26 -27.39
C VAL A 454 2.45 20.79 -28.57
N GLY A 455 3.37 21.61 -29.07
CA GLY A 455 4.19 21.31 -30.24
C GLY A 455 5.08 20.08 -30.03
N ALA A 456 5.90 20.10 -28.99
CA ALA A 456 6.84 19.01 -28.70
C ALA A 456 6.13 17.71 -28.32
N SER A 457 5.05 17.75 -27.53
CA SER A 457 4.31 16.55 -27.16
C SER A 457 3.55 15.95 -28.33
N THR A 458 2.77 16.77 -29.06
CA THR A 458 1.98 16.28 -30.19
C THR A 458 2.87 15.68 -31.27
N LEU A 459 4.01 16.31 -31.55
CA LEU A 459 4.95 15.81 -32.55
C LEU A 459 5.65 14.54 -32.06
N SER A 460 6.09 14.47 -30.79
CA SER A 460 6.61 13.23 -30.19
C SER A 460 5.61 12.07 -30.31
N ILE A 461 4.34 12.35 -30.00
CA ILE A 461 3.27 11.36 -30.00
C ILE A 461 3.01 10.88 -31.42
N ALA A 462 2.84 11.82 -32.37
CA ALA A 462 2.61 11.50 -33.76
C ALA A 462 3.74 10.61 -34.32
N ILE A 463 5.00 11.02 -34.14
CA ILE A 463 6.15 10.26 -34.64
C ILE A 463 6.22 8.88 -33.97
N GLY A 464 6.19 8.80 -32.64
CA GLY A 464 6.30 7.54 -31.92
C GLY A 464 5.17 6.56 -32.25
N PHE A 465 3.95 7.08 -32.40
CA PHE A 465 2.79 6.31 -32.76
C PHE A 465 2.86 5.79 -34.20
N ILE A 466 3.20 6.64 -35.18
CA ILE A 466 3.39 6.24 -36.57
C ILE A 466 4.48 5.16 -36.68
N LEU A 467 5.63 5.35 -36.02
CA LEU A 467 6.71 4.36 -35.99
C LEU A 467 6.24 3.03 -35.38
N SER A 468 5.40 3.09 -34.33
CA SER A 468 4.87 1.89 -33.69
C SER A 468 3.93 1.10 -34.61
N LEU A 469 3.09 1.79 -35.37
CA LEU A 469 2.19 1.16 -36.35
C LEU A 469 2.99 0.49 -37.47
N ILE A 470 4.02 1.18 -37.99
CA ILE A 470 4.87 0.65 -39.06
C ILE A 470 5.59 -0.61 -38.60
N VAL A 471 6.29 -0.57 -37.46
CA VAL A 471 7.11 -1.69 -36.98
C VAL A 471 6.29 -2.91 -36.58
N ASN A 472 5.07 -2.70 -36.08
CA ASN A 472 4.21 -3.81 -35.68
C ASN A 472 3.52 -4.50 -36.87
N GLN A 473 3.51 -3.89 -38.06
CA GLN A 473 2.92 -4.50 -39.25
C GLN A 473 3.60 -5.81 -39.66
N GLU A 474 2.82 -6.85 -39.97
CA GLU A 474 3.33 -8.21 -40.25
C GLU A 474 4.29 -8.28 -41.45
N ARG A 475 4.13 -7.38 -42.43
CA ARG A 475 4.94 -7.33 -43.65
C ARG A 475 6.39 -6.85 -43.43
N ILE A 476 6.68 -6.19 -42.31
CA ILE A 476 8.03 -5.67 -42.02
C ILE A 476 8.93 -6.82 -41.56
N ARG A 477 9.97 -7.10 -42.35
CA ARG A 477 11.06 -8.03 -42.00
C ARG A 477 12.11 -7.29 -41.16
N GLY A 478 12.77 -8.01 -40.23
CA GLY A 478 13.83 -7.41 -39.40
C GLY A 478 13.32 -6.50 -38.28
N LYS A 479 12.10 -6.69 -37.78
CA LYS A 479 11.47 -5.86 -36.71
C LYS A 479 12.37 -5.60 -35.51
N ALA A 480 13.20 -6.57 -35.12
CA ALA A 480 14.14 -6.43 -34.01
C ALA A 480 15.15 -5.28 -34.23
N VAL A 481 15.68 -5.12 -35.45
CA VAL A 481 16.64 -4.06 -35.78
C VAL A 481 15.97 -2.69 -35.70
N PHE A 482 14.79 -2.53 -36.33
CA PHE A 482 14.04 -1.28 -36.26
C PHE A 482 13.64 -0.91 -34.83
N ARG A 483 13.18 -1.88 -34.03
CA ARG A 483 12.89 -1.65 -32.60
C ARG A 483 14.11 -1.15 -31.84
N THR A 484 15.27 -1.78 -32.05
CA THR A 484 16.51 -1.33 -31.40
C THR A 484 16.84 0.10 -31.79
N ILE A 485 16.86 0.43 -33.10
CA ILE A 485 17.20 1.76 -33.60
C ILE A 485 16.25 2.83 -33.02
N TYR A 486 14.94 2.59 -33.04
CA TYR A 486 13.96 3.57 -32.56
C TYR A 486 13.94 3.72 -31.03
N LEU A 487 14.50 2.77 -30.29
CA LEU A 487 14.67 2.88 -28.83
C LEU A 487 15.99 3.53 -28.42
N LEU A 488 16.98 3.64 -29.33
CA LEU A 488 18.28 4.25 -29.04
C LEU A 488 18.19 5.67 -28.43
N PRO A 489 17.32 6.58 -28.92
CA PRO A 489 17.24 7.93 -28.36
C PRO A 489 16.90 7.95 -26.86
N TRP A 490 16.13 6.97 -26.38
CA TRP A 490 15.78 6.82 -24.98
C TRP A 490 16.80 5.98 -24.18
N ALA A 491 17.54 5.09 -24.85
CA ALA A 491 18.57 4.27 -24.22
C ALA A 491 19.82 5.09 -23.84
N VAL A 492 20.12 6.15 -24.60
CA VAL A 492 21.21 7.08 -24.29
C VAL A 492 20.73 8.12 -23.27
N PRO A 493 21.50 8.42 -22.20
CA PRO A 493 21.13 9.45 -21.24
C PRO A 493 20.87 10.80 -21.92
N ALA A 494 19.68 11.36 -21.68
CA ALA A 494 19.19 12.55 -22.39
C ALA A 494 20.15 13.74 -22.29
N PHE A 495 20.80 13.97 -21.14
CA PHE A 495 21.69 15.11 -20.95
C PHE A 495 22.89 15.09 -21.93
N ILE A 496 23.47 13.91 -22.19
CA ILE A 496 24.59 13.75 -23.15
C ILE A 496 24.11 14.12 -24.55
N THR A 497 22.96 13.56 -24.94
CA THR A 497 22.36 13.82 -26.24
C THR A 497 22.06 15.31 -26.44
N ILE A 498 21.45 15.96 -25.45
CA ILE A 498 21.08 17.38 -25.55
C ILE A 498 22.33 18.26 -25.71
N MET A 499 23.36 18.01 -24.88
CA MET A 499 24.62 18.74 -24.96
C MET A 499 25.35 18.48 -26.29
N PHE A 500 25.34 17.23 -26.77
CA PHE A 500 25.89 16.88 -28.07
C PHE A 500 25.23 17.68 -29.19
N PHE A 501 23.89 17.69 -29.26
CA PHE A 501 23.18 18.46 -30.28
C PHE A 501 23.38 19.97 -30.11
N SER A 502 23.48 20.49 -28.88
CA SER A 502 23.81 21.89 -28.63
C SER A 502 25.16 22.31 -29.25
N ILE A 503 26.17 21.45 -29.15
CA ILE A 503 27.48 21.69 -29.77
C ILE A 503 27.36 21.60 -31.30
N MET A 504 26.71 20.56 -31.81
CA MET A 504 26.58 20.32 -33.26
C MET A 504 25.82 21.41 -34.01
N VAL A 505 24.86 22.08 -33.36
CA VAL A 505 24.09 23.20 -33.94
C VAL A 505 24.64 24.58 -33.57
N SER A 506 25.78 24.65 -32.86
CA SER A 506 26.48 25.91 -32.63
C SER A 506 27.10 26.43 -33.94
N ARG A 507 27.53 27.70 -33.95
CA ARG A 507 28.24 28.27 -35.11
C ARG A 507 29.55 27.51 -35.35
N GLY A 508 29.78 27.04 -36.58
CA GLY A 508 30.89 26.13 -36.90
C GLY A 508 30.72 24.69 -36.39
N GLY A 509 29.52 24.32 -35.91
CA GLY A 509 29.18 22.95 -35.59
C GLY A 509 28.85 22.15 -36.85
N LEU A 510 29.08 20.83 -36.81
CA LEU A 510 28.93 19.95 -37.97
C LEU A 510 27.54 20.02 -38.63
N ILE A 511 26.47 20.15 -37.84
CA ILE A 511 25.10 20.23 -38.40
C ILE A 511 24.90 21.58 -39.10
N THR A 512 25.33 22.67 -38.47
CA THR A 512 25.22 24.01 -39.06
C THR A 512 26.04 24.12 -40.34
N GLU A 513 27.27 23.60 -40.35
CA GLU A 513 28.12 23.56 -41.55
C GLU A 513 27.53 22.70 -42.67
N LEU A 514 26.94 21.55 -42.33
CA LEU A 514 26.29 20.68 -43.32
C LEU A 514 25.08 21.38 -43.94
N ILE A 515 24.25 22.05 -43.12
CA ILE A 515 23.11 22.81 -43.62
C ILE A 515 23.58 23.96 -44.51
N GLU A 516 24.62 24.68 -44.11
CA GLU A 516 25.19 25.78 -44.90
C GLU A 516 25.72 25.28 -46.25
N LYS A 517 26.42 24.14 -46.28
CA LYS A 517 26.90 23.53 -47.53
C LYS A 517 25.79 23.08 -48.46
N ILE A 518 24.68 22.56 -47.93
CA ILE A 518 23.57 22.03 -48.73
C ILE A 518 22.63 23.15 -49.19
N SER A 519 22.32 24.10 -48.30
CA SER A 519 21.30 25.14 -48.54
C SER A 519 21.88 26.49 -48.96
N GLY A 520 23.19 26.72 -48.80
CA GLY A 520 23.84 28.02 -48.99
C GLY A 520 23.51 29.06 -47.92
N LEU A 521 22.73 28.71 -46.89
CA LEU A 521 22.28 29.62 -45.83
C LEU A 521 23.05 29.35 -44.52
N SER A 522 23.74 30.37 -44.01
CA SER A 522 24.35 30.30 -42.68
C SER A 522 23.29 30.54 -41.61
N LEU A 523 22.97 29.50 -40.83
CA LEU A 523 21.95 29.54 -39.79
C LEU A 523 22.56 29.71 -38.40
N ASP A 524 22.30 30.85 -37.75
CA ASP A 524 22.64 31.03 -36.34
C ASP A 524 21.52 30.50 -35.44
N ILE A 525 21.51 29.18 -35.25
CA ILE A 525 20.44 28.47 -34.53
C ILE A 525 20.32 28.93 -33.08
N LYS A 526 21.44 29.19 -32.39
CA LYS A 526 21.46 29.49 -30.95
C LYS A 526 21.23 30.96 -30.62
N ASN A 527 21.51 31.88 -31.54
CA ASN A 527 21.26 33.31 -31.33
C ASN A 527 19.93 33.80 -31.94
N ASN A 528 19.24 32.97 -32.75
CA ASN A 528 17.92 33.27 -33.27
C ASN A 528 16.81 32.57 -32.47
N ALA A 529 15.88 33.34 -31.90
CA ALA A 529 14.81 32.80 -31.06
C ALA A 529 13.90 31.79 -31.77
N HIS A 530 13.57 32.01 -33.04
CA HIS A 530 12.70 31.11 -33.79
C HIS A 530 13.41 29.80 -34.15
N LEU A 531 14.69 29.88 -34.54
CA LEU A 531 15.48 28.69 -34.84
C LEU A 531 15.74 27.87 -33.58
N THR A 532 16.14 28.50 -32.48
CA THR A 532 16.33 27.81 -31.19
C THR A 532 15.06 27.05 -30.77
N ARG A 533 13.91 27.74 -30.79
CA ARG A 533 12.60 27.16 -30.43
C ARG A 533 12.23 25.96 -31.29
N THR A 534 12.44 26.06 -32.61
CA THR A 534 12.19 24.96 -33.55
C THR A 534 13.13 23.79 -33.32
N SER A 535 14.43 24.04 -33.14
CA SER A 535 15.43 22.99 -32.87
C SER A 535 15.12 22.24 -31.57
N LEU A 536 14.70 22.96 -30.52
CA LEU A 536 14.28 22.34 -29.26
C LEU A 536 13.06 21.43 -29.46
N ILE A 537 12.04 21.87 -30.23
CA ILE A 537 10.83 21.06 -30.47
C ILE A 537 11.20 19.79 -31.23
N LEU A 538 12.06 19.89 -32.26
CA LEU A 538 12.51 18.74 -33.04
C LEU A 538 13.32 17.76 -32.19
N LEU A 539 14.26 18.27 -31.38
CA LEU A 539 15.08 17.47 -30.49
C LEU A 539 14.23 16.73 -29.45
N GLN A 540 13.30 17.44 -28.80
CA GLN A 540 12.38 16.81 -27.85
C GLN A 540 11.46 15.80 -28.53
N SER A 541 11.01 16.09 -29.75
CA SER A 541 10.16 15.17 -30.52
C SER A 541 10.87 13.88 -30.85
N TRP A 542 12.15 13.96 -31.21
CA TRP A 542 12.99 12.80 -31.44
C TRP A 542 13.18 11.98 -30.15
N LEU A 543 13.59 12.60 -29.04
CA LEU A 543 13.75 11.94 -27.74
C LEU A 543 12.45 11.33 -27.20
N GLY A 544 11.36 12.10 -27.24
CA GLY A 544 10.04 11.69 -26.73
C GLY A 544 9.39 10.62 -27.58
N SER A 545 9.63 10.61 -28.90
CA SER A 545 9.05 9.61 -29.81
C SER A 545 9.42 8.17 -29.44
N SER A 546 10.63 7.92 -28.93
CA SER A 546 11.08 6.59 -28.50
C SER A 546 10.27 6.03 -27.34
N TYR A 547 9.93 6.87 -26.37
CA TYR A 547 9.07 6.48 -25.25
C TYR A 547 7.65 6.15 -25.72
N ILE A 548 7.05 7.03 -26.54
CA ILE A 548 5.72 6.79 -27.10
C ILE A 548 5.69 5.56 -28.00
N PHE A 549 6.75 5.33 -28.78
CA PHE A 549 6.93 4.16 -29.61
C PHE A 549 6.91 2.87 -28.79
N LEU A 550 7.68 2.83 -27.69
CA LEU A 550 7.75 1.67 -26.79
C LEU A 550 6.38 1.37 -26.18
N LEU A 551 5.73 2.40 -25.63
CA LEU A 551 4.40 2.26 -25.01
C LEU A 551 3.35 1.79 -25.99
N SER A 552 3.24 2.46 -27.14
CA SER A 552 2.26 2.14 -28.17
C SER A 552 2.48 0.73 -28.72
N THR A 553 3.74 0.31 -28.86
CA THR A 553 4.09 -1.06 -29.25
C THR A 553 3.65 -2.11 -28.22
N GLY A 554 3.77 -1.81 -26.92
CA GLY A 554 3.29 -2.70 -25.85
C GLY A 554 1.77 -2.88 -25.89
N VAL A 555 1.03 -1.77 -26.06
CA VAL A 555 -0.43 -1.78 -26.19
C VAL A 555 -0.89 -2.52 -27.45
N LEU A 556 -0.23 -2.25 -28.59
CA LEU A 556 -0.51 -2.92 -29.86
C LEU A 556 -0.40 -4.44 -29.77
N GLN A 557 0.57 -4.95 -29.00
CA GLN A 557 0.78 -6.39 -28.80
C GLN A 557 -0.29 -7.03 -27.91
N GLY A 558 -1.04 -6.25 -27.14
CA GLY A 558 -2.14 -6.71 -26.30
C GLY A 558 -3.47 -6.82 -27.04
N ILE A 559 -3.58 -6.32 -28.27
CA ILE A 559 -4.83 -6.39 -29.05
C ILE A 559 -5.02 -7.84 -29.55
N PRO A 560 -6.14 -8.49 -29.19
CA PRO A 560 -6.47 -9.83 -29.67
C PRO A 560 -6.50 -9.92 -31.21
N LYS A 561 -6.01 -11.03 -31.77
CA LYS A 561 -5.91 -11.23 -33.22
C LYS A 561 -7.25 -11.51 -33.91
N ASP A 562 -8.18 -12.11 -33.18
CA ASP A 562 -9.56 -12.39 -33.59
C ASP A 562 -10.30 -11.13 -34.10
N LEU A 563 -10.04 -9.95 -33.53
CA LEU A 563 -10.59 -8.68 -34.04
C LEU A 563 -10.13 -8.36 -35.46
N TYR A 564 -8.89 -8.69 -35.81
CA TYR A 564 -8.36 -8.46 -37.15
C TYR A 564 -8.85 -9.53 -38.14
N GLU A 565 -8.98 -10.78 -37.68
CA GLU A 565 -9.52 -11.89 -38.47
C GLU A 565 -11.00 -11.68 -38.81
N ALA A 566 -11.81 -11.22 -37.84
CA ALA A 566 -13.20 -10.84 -38.09
C ALA A 566 -13.31 -9.71 -39.11
N ALA A 567 -12.44 -8.70 -39.02
CA ALA A 567 -12.39 -7.61 -39.99
C ALA A 567 -11.96 -8.08 -41.39
N ASP A 568 -11.09 -9.08 -41.49
CA ASP A 568 -10.72 -9.70 -42.77
C ASP A 568 -11.91 -10.46 -43.40
N ILE A 569 -12.73 -11.12 -42.58
CA ILE A 569 -13.98 -11.76 -43.03
C ILE A 569 -14.98 -10.71 -43.56
N ASP A 570 -15.07 -9.54 -42.90
CA ASP A 570 -15.90 -8.40 -43.33
C ASP A 570 -15.32 -7.64 -44.54
N GLY A 571 -14.19 -8.08 -45.11
CA GLY A 571 -13.55 -7.45 -46.27
C GLY A 571 -12.84 -6.12 -45.98
N ALA A 572 -12.49 -5.85 -44.72
CA ALA A 572 -11.84 -4.60 -44.33
C ALA A 572 -10.40 -4.51 -44.85
N THR A 573 -10.08 -3.41 -45.54
CA THR A 573 -8.72 -3.14 -46.02
C THR A 573 -7.76 -2.82 -44.85
N GLY A 574 -6.45 -2.98 -45.05
CA GLY A 574 -5.45 -2.69 -44.01
C GLY A 574 -5.52 -1.27 -43.44
N PHE A 575 -5.88 -0.27 -44.28
CA PHE A 575 -6.08 1.10 -43.83
C PHE A 575 -7.35 1.27 -43.00
N GLN A 576 -8.44 0.58 -43.38
CA GLN A 576 -9.67 0.55 -42.58
C GLN A 576 -9.44 -0.13 -41.23
N LYS A 577 -8.71 -1.26 -41.19
CA LYS A 577 -8.31 -1.91 -39.92
C LYS A 577 -7.45 -0.98 -39.06
N ALA A 578 -6.50 -0.27 -39.67
CA ALA A 578 -5.68 0.70 -38.95
C ALA A 578 -6.53 1.83 -38.31
N ILE A 579 -7.38 2.51 -39.09
CA ILE A 579 -8.13 3.68 -38.58
C ILE A 579 -9.34 3.30 -37.72
N LYS A 580 -10.04 2.21 -38.03
CA LYS A 580 -11.28 1.84 -37.34
C LYS A 580 -11.07 0.92 -36.14
N ILE A 581 -9.99 0.12 -36.12
CA ILE A 581 -9.72 -0.85 -35.05
C ILE A 581 -8.47 -0.44 -34.28
N THR A 582 -7.32 -0.38 -34.94
CA THR A 582 -6.04 -0.20 -34.26
C THR A 582 -5.91 1.17 -33.59
N VAL A 583 -6.09 2.25 -34.35
CA VAL A 583 -5.89 3.62 -33.86
C VAL A 583 -6.81 3.94 -32.66
N PRO A 584 -8.13 3.67 -32.70
CA PRO A 584 -9.02 3.99 -31.58
C PRO A 584 -8.70 3.15 -30.34
N LEU A 585 -8.41 1.86 -30.49
CA LEU A 585 -8.06 0.98 -29.37
C LEU A 585 -6.75 1.38 -28.70
N VAL A 586 -5.70 1.65 -29.48
CA VAL A 586 -4.41 2.06 -28.93
C VAL A 586 -4.52 3.45 -28.31
N LEU A 587 -5.19 4.40 -28.98
CA LEU A 587 -5.36 5.76 -28.45
C LEU A 587 -6.15 5.74 -27.14
N PHE A 588 -7.23 4.96 -27.04
CA PHE A 588 -8.01 4.84 -25.82
C PHE A 588 -7.19 4.25 -24.66
N GLN A 589 -6.40 3.22 -24.92
CA GLN A 589 -5.56 2.57 -23.90
C GLN A 589 -4.32 3.40 -23.53
N THR A 590 -3.75 4.17 -24.46
CA THR A 590 -2.58 5.02 -24.22
C THR A 590 -2.94 6.42 -23.75
N ALA A 591 -4.19 6.89 -23.89
CA ALA A 591 -4.60 8.27 -23.57
C ALA A 591 -4.15 8.76 -22.18
N PRO A 592 -4.27 7.98 -21.07
CA PRO A 592 -3.75 8.42 -19.78
C PRO A 592 -2.24 8.69 -19.79
N LEU A 593 -1.48 7.87 -20.52
CA LEU A 593 -0.03 8.01 -20.65
C LEU A 593 0.36 9.18 -21.56
N LEU A 594 -0.45 9.46 -22.59
CA LEU A 594 -0.24 10.64 -23.44
C LEU A 594 -0.38 11.93 -22.62
N ILE A 595 -1.33 12.00 -21.67
CA ILE A 595 -1.47 13.15 -20.77
C ILE A 595 -0.20 13.36 -19.93
N ILE A 596 0.43 12.28 -19.46
CA ILE A 596 1.70 12.34 -18.73
C ILE A 596 2.80 12.96 -19.61
N GLN A 597 2.82 12.68 -20.91
CA GLN A 597 3.78 13.29 -21.84
C GLN A 597 3.62 14.82 -21.93
N TYR A 598 2.39 15.34 -21.97
CA TYR A 598 2.14 16.78 -21.93
C TYR A 598 2.58 17.38 -20.59
N ALA A 599 2.26 16.74 -19.46
CA ALA A 599 2.68 17.20 -18.14
C ALA A 599 4.22 17.21 -17.98
N PHE A 600 4.89 16.20 -18.56
CA PHE A 600 6.35 16.10 -18.60
C PHE A 600 6.96 17.26 -19.40
N ASN A 601 6.50 17.49 -20.63
CA ASN A 601 7.04 18.54 -21.48
C ASN A 601 6.78 19.95 -20.95
N PHE A 602 5.67 20.16 -20.25
CA PHE A 602 5.38 21.42 -19.56
C PHE A 602 6.47 21.78 -18.53
N ASN A 603 7.07 20.78 -17.88
CA ASN A 603 8.09 20.94 -16.85
C ASN A 603 9.47 20.42 -17.28
N ASN A 604 9.76 20.34 -18.59
CA ASN A 604 11.01 19.77 -19.09
C ASN A 604 12.17 20.77 -19.01
N PHE A 605 12.65 21.00 -17.80
CA PHE A 605 13.76 21.90 -17.49
C PHE A 605 15.05 21.54 -18.25
N SER A 606 15.41 20.26 -18.25
CA SER A 606 16.73 19.80 -18.69
C SER A 606 17.03 20.12 -20.15
N ILE A 607 16.06 19.97 -21.06
CA ILE A 607 16.31 20.25 -22.48
C ILE A 607 16.55 21.73 -22.75
N ILE A 608 15.83 22.62 -22.05
CA ILE A 608 15.97 24.06 -22.23
C ILE A 608 17.30 24.54 -21.63
N TYR A 609 17.59 24.11 -20.40
CA TYR A 609 18.78 24.56 -19.67
C TYR A 609 20.07 24.04 -20.34
N LEU A 610 20.14 22.75 -20.67
CA LEU A 610 21.36 22.14 -21.23
C LEU A 610 21.62 22.53 -22.68
N PHE A 611 20.59 22.94 -23.44
CA PHE A 611 20.77 23.33 -24.84
C PHE A 611 21.46 24.69 -24.97
N ASN A 612 20.98 25.74 -24.33
CA ASN A 612 21.60 27.06 -24.35
C ASN A 612 21.17 27.96 -23.19
N LEU A 613 20.86 27.38 -22.02
CA LEU A 613 20.42 28.11 -20.82
C LEU A 613 19.17 28.97 -21.08
N GLY A 614 18.25 28.54 -21.96
CA GLY A 614 17.03 29.29 -22.29
C GLY A 614 17.22 30.49 -23.22
N GLY A 615 18.42 30.69 -23.80
CA GLY A 615 18.70 31.76 -24.74
C GLY A 615 17.92 31.66 -26.08
N PRO A 616 18.09 32.63 -27.00
CA PRO A 616 18.87 33.86 -26.86
C PRO A 616 18.25 34.85 -25.87
N PHE A 617 19.09 35.64 -25.20
CA PHE A 617 18.63 36.64 -24.24
C PHE A 617 18.22 37.93 -24.95
N ASN A 618 17.05 38.46 -24.59
CA ASN A 618 16.57 39.75 -25.07
C ASN A 618 16.07 40.60 -23.88
N PRO A 619 16.97 41.40 -23.27
CA PRO A 619 16.66 42.21 -22.10
C PRO A 619 15.43 43.10 -22.26
N SER A 620 15.24 43.67 -23.47
CA SER A 620 14.11 44.57 -23.76
C SER A 620 12.74 43.87 -23.69
N LYS A 621 12.69 42.55 -23.93
CA LYS A 621 11.44 41.76 -23.90
C LYS A 621 11.22 41.02 -22.59
N TYR A 622 12.27 40.41 -22.04
CA TYR A 622 12.14 39.45 -20.93
C TYR A 622 12.73 39.96 -19.60
N GLY A 623 13.27 41.18 -19.58
CA GLY A 623 14.13 41.63 -18.49
C GLY A 623 15.41 40.80 -18.43
N ASN A 624 16.38 41.20 -17.61
CA ASN A 624 17.60 40.41 -17.38
C ASN A 624 17.35 39.13 -16.56
N LEU A 625 16.14 38.56 -16.63
CA LEU A 625 15.67 37.44 -15.81
C LEU A 625 15.38 36.17 -16.62
N ALA A 626 15.19 36.29 -17.94
CA ALA A 626 14.86 35.14 -18.80
C ALA A 626 15.35 35.33 -20.24
N GLY A 627 15.49 34.22 -20.95
CA GLY A 627 15.77 34.17 -22.38
C GLY A 627 14.53 33.78 -23.19
N ALA A 628 14.66 33.85 -24.52
CA ALA A 628 13.54 33.67 -25.42
C ALA A 628 13.04 32.23 -25.54
N SER A 629 13.82 31.21 -25.16
CA SER A 629 13.40 29.81 -25.19
C SER A 629 13.06 29.24 -23.80
N ASP A 630 13.21 30.05 -22.74
CA ASP A 630 12.82 29.65 -21.38
C ASP A 630 11.36 29.24 -21.32
N ILE A 631 11.12 28.11 -20.67
CA ILE A 631 9.78 27.69 -20.24
C ILE A 631 9.59 28.05 -18.76
N LEU A 632 8.37 27.95 -18.25
CA LEU A 632 8.08 28.42 -16.89
C LEU A 632 8.97 27.78 -15.81
N ILE A 633 9.31 26.49 -15.91
CA ILE A 633 10.18 25.86 -14.92
C ILE A 633 11.63 26.37 -14.97
N SER A 634 12.17 26.63 -16.17
CA SER A 634 13.53 27.21 -16.29
C SER A 634 13.54 28.68 -15.86
N TYR A 635 12.44 29.40 -16.10
CA TYR A 635 12.23 30.73 -15.55
C TYR A 635 12.17 30.75 -14.02
N ILE A 636 11.41 29.85 -13.39
CA ILE A 636 11.35 29.71 -11.91
C ILE A 636 12.75 29.41 -11.36
N TYR A 637 13.52 28.54 -12.02
CA TYR A 637 14.89 28.24 -11.62
C TYR A 637 15.77 29.51 -11.65
N LYS A 638 15.72 30.29 -12.73
CA LYS A 638 16.47 31.56 -12.83
C LYS A 638 16.03 32.55 -11.76
N LEU A 639 14.73 32.68 -11.53
CA LEU A 639 14.21 33.54 -10.47
C LEU A 639 14.75 33.13 -9.10
N THR A 640 14.68 31.85 -8.75
CA THR A 640 14.94 31.40 -7.37
C THR A 640 16.40 31.10 -7.07
N ILE A 641 17.11 30.47 -8.01
CA ILE A 641 18.50 30.01 -7.83
C ILE A 641 19.50 31.06 -8.29
N GLU A 642 19.32 31.63 -9.48
CA GLU A 642 20.28 32.60 -10.03
C GLU A 642 20.07 34.01 -9.48
N ASN A 643 18.81 34.42 -9.33
CA ASN A 643 18.46 35.80 -8.97
C ASN A 643 17.86 35.96 -7.57
N GLN A 644 17.69 34.89 -6.80
CA GLN A 644 17.21 34.93 -5.41
C GLN A 644 15.85 35.64 -5.19
N TYR A 645 14.94 35.56 -6.15
CA TYR A 645 13.53 35.97 -6.03
C TYR A 645 12.64 34.76 -5.66
N GLN A 646 12.83 34.20 -4.46
CA GLN A 646 12.15 32.96 -4.06
C GLN A 646 10.64 33.15 -3.86
N ALA A 647 10.20 34.28 -3.29
CA ALA A 647 8.78 34.56 -3.08
C ALA A 647 8.00 34.65 -4.40
N ILE A 648 8.53 35.40 -5.37
CA ILE A 648 7.92 35.52 -6.70
C ILE A 648 7.99 34.18 -7.44
N GLY A 649 9.13 33.47 -7.40
CA GLY A 649 9.26 32.15 -8.01
C GLY A 649 8.29 31.12 -7.42
N ALA A 650 8.06 31.16 -6.10
CA ALA A 650 7.07 30.33 -5.43
C ALA A 650 5.63 30.71 -5.85
N ALA A 651 5.32 32.01 -5.99
CA ALA A 651 4.02 32.45 -6.48
C ALA A 651 3.74 31.99 -7.92
N VAL A 652 4.73 32.10 -8.81
CA VAL A 652 4.66 31.56 -10.18
C VAL A 652 4.42 30.06 -10.15
N THR A 653 5.18 29.32 -9.33
CA THR A 653 5.02 27.87 -9.15
C THR A 653 3.60 27.52 -8.71
N MET A 654 3.04 28.24 -7.74
CA MET A 654 1.68 28.01 -7.24
C MET A 654 0.60 28.24 -8.30
N VAL A 655 0.69 29.33 -9.07
CA VAL A 655 -0.26 29.62 -10.16
C VAL A 655 -0.24 28.49 -11.18
N ILE A 656 0.95 28.06 -11.58
CA ILE A 656 1.13 26.98 -12.56
C ILE A 656 0.59 25.65 -12.03
N SER A 657 0.94 25.29 -10.79
CA SER A 657 0.45 24.06 -10.17
C SER A 657 -1.07 24.03 -10.10
N LEU A 658 -1.73 25.14 -9.79
CA LEU A 658 -3.20 25.24 -9.79
C LEU A 658 -3.80 25.04 -11.17
N VAL A 659 -3.21 25.65 -12.21
CA VAL A 659 -3.66 25.46 -13.61
C VAL A 659 -3.48 24.01 -14.05
N LEU A 660 -2.32 23.40 -13.76
CA LEU A 660 -2.05 22.00 -14.10
C LEU A 660 -2.96 21.05 -13.34
N MET A 661 -3.21 21.27 -12.05
CA MET A 661 -4.15 20.49 -11.25
C MET A 661 -5.57 20.61 -11.79
N PHE A 662 -5.99 21.81 -12.20
CA PHE A 662 -7.31 22.02 -12.81
C PHE A 662 -7.45 21.25 -14.13
N ILE A 663 -6.46 21.33 -15.02
CA ILE A 663 -6.44 20.58 -16.29
C ILE A 663 -6.42 19.06 -16.02
N ALA A 664 -5.58 18.60 -15.09
CA ALA A 664 -5.50 17.21 -14.70
C ALA A 664 -6.86 16.71 -14.14
N PHE A 665 -7.49 17.48 -13.27
CA PHE A 665 -8.82 17.16 -12.72
C PHE A 665 -9.87 17.02 -13.83
N LEU A 666 -9.93 17.97 -14.78
CA LEU A 666 -10.86 17.88 -15.92
C LEU A 666 -10.61 16.63 -16.76
N ASN A 667 -9.35 16.29 -17.00
CA ASN A 667 -8.96 15.10 -17.78
C ASN A 667 -9.27 13.80 -17.05
N PHE A 668 -8.96 13.71 -15.74
CA PHE A 668 -9.26 12.53 -14.93
C PHE A 668 -10.78 12.30 -14.83
N LYS A 669 -11.58 13.37 -14.61
CA LYS A 669 -13.05 13.27 -14.57
C LYS A 669 -13.65 12.74 -15.88
N ARG A 670 -13.00 12.97 -17.02
CA ARG A 670 -13.45 12.51 -18.34
C ARG A 670 -13.02 11.08 -18.66
N THR A 671 -12.10 10.49 -17.90
CA THR A 671 -11.59 9.13 -18.13
C THR A 671 -12.57 8.08 -17.59
N LYS A 672 -12.82 7.01 -18.36
CA LYS A 672 -13.84 5.98 -18.06
C LYS A 672 -13.69 5.32 -16.67
N SER A 673 -12.44 5.18 -16.20
CA SER A 673 -12.10 4.66 -14.86
C SER A 673 -12.73 5.41 -13.67
N PHE A 674 -13.17 6.66 -13.84
CA PHE A 674 -13.85 7.44 -12.79
C PHE A 674 -15.38 7.49 -12.96
N LYS A 675 -15.90 7.08 -14.12
CA LYS A 675 -17.34 6.98 -14.39
C LYS A 675 -17.93 5.62 -14.00
N GLU A 676 -17.09 4.60 -13.85
CA GLU A 676 -17.49 3.23 -13.53
C GLU A 676 -17.29 2.85 -12.05
N ASN A 677 -16.80 3.77 -11.21
CA ASN A 677 -16.63 3.58 -9.75
C ASN A 677 -17.61 4.43 -8.94
#